data_AF-A0A7S3QJE5-F1
#
_entry.id   AF-A0A7S3QJE5-F1
#
_cell.length_a   1.000
_cell.length_b   1.000
_cell.length_c   1.000
_cell.angle_alpha   90.00
_cell.angle_beta   90.00
_cell.angle_gamma   90.00
#
_symmetry.space_group_name_H-M   'P 1'
#
loop_
_entity.id
_entity.type
_entity.pdbx_description
1 polymer ?
#
loop_
_entity_poly.entity_id
_entity_poly.type
_entity_poly.pdbx_seq_one_letter_code
_entity_poly.pdbx_strand_id
1 'polypeptide(L)'
;QYQSNRMAPNNGLANSNSKPTKGESGTTTILKAGTVESRGMGTNINSKQVISDQIQSFLAGEGQASPKAEFRAFFTVWTFVTRLPGPTWVDHHPGYLMRGMAYFPLSGCLIGTFVCVFFDLAVYTMTLPLTIASVISEAASLWITGAFHEDGLADSADGIGGGWTRDQILKIMTDTRLGTYGCAILLLYIIAKVELIQHSGESIWALGECSGAGPAIIISHTLSRLTAPMLVKTRDYVDEAGPKYKFYSFFVEAKHLVTWHRVIFATATSFAVAVLAYGVTNALILIGGVISAVAFSGRYAEYLLGGVMGDYLGATICVTEVYLLTILTLLTQLENHKEFFLDLVAQFTQFQNGSLTYHALIDEIHSDDKKAALFRFAAVGVFTTIWCSCVGHPPVFVRESVAANEETSEIRIALANNTIGEQNENPPSTLDGTLSNEKVDFKSRYDAARSYLDSLAKPVGSLGTLEDWAARLAVFQCSSKPTVEKVACLIFAGDHGVAKDKSDGGANCSAYPQSVTQKVLEGLEHNLAGASVLAAANDVNLRVIDVGLATDFGSTFGAGNVVAISEHKVNGGTENFCDGAALSNIELDGCILAGRKETKRCIQKMQEVQLLVFGEVGIGNTTSSSALIAALTGEPAANICGCGATTDRVGDENIILKKIKIIEEAIQCHSASQMINNPALALENLGGAEIAAIVGGMLEASERNIPVLVDGFIVTTAAMIAVLM
;
A
#
# COMPACT_ATOMS: atom_id res chain seq x y z
N GLN A 1 -43.00 35.73 26.06
CA GLN A 1 -42.83 37.00 26.80
C GLN A 1 -41.40 36.97 27.33
N TYR A 2 -40.39 37.63 26.77
CA TYR A 2 -40.20 38.92 26.08
C TYR A 2 -39.02 38.67 25.09
N GLN A 3 -39.07 38.80 23.74
CA GLN A 3 -39.17 39.99 22.88
C GLN A 3 -38.51 41.25 23.47
N SER A 4 -37.70 42.07 22.80
CA SER A 4 -37.30 42.20 21.39
C SER A 4 -36.35 43.43 21.29
N ASN A 5 -35.57 43.49 20.21
CA ASN A 5 -35.19 44.67 19.41
C ASN A 5 -34.78 46.01 20.06
N ARG A 6 -33.66 46.56 19.55
CA ARG A 6 -33.61 47.82 18.75
C ARG A 6 -32.15 48.12 18.35
N MET A 7 -31.82 48.05 17.06
CA MET A 7 -31.76 49.18 16.11
C MET A 7 -30.59 50.16 16.36
N ALA A 8 -29.59 50.09 15.46
CA ALA A 8 -28.78 51.22 15.01
C ALA A 8 -29.68 52.28 14.31
N PRO A 9 -29.26 53.55 14.06
CA PRO A 9 -28.16 53.85 13.12
C PRO A 9 -27.36 55.17 13.32
N ASN A 10 -26.26 55.30 12.55
CA ASN A 10 -25.65 56.53 11.99
C ASN A 10 -24.98 57.53 12.97
N ASN A 11 -23.86 58.20 12.70
CA ASN A 11 -23.04 58.48 11.52
C ASN A 11 -21.70 59.07 12.03
N GLY A 12 -20.61 59.00 11.25
CA GLY A 12 -19.54 60.01 11.34
C GLY A 12 -18.10 59.51 11.39
N LEU A 13 -17.56 59.27 10.20
CA LEU A 13 -16.14 59.30 9.79
C LEU A 13 -15.13 59.99 10.73
N ALA A 14 -14.06 59.27 11.07
CA ALA A 14 -12.69 59.82 11.11
C ALA A 14 -11.65 58.70 10.94
N ASN A 15 -10.83 58.84 9.91
CA ASN A 15 -9.67 57.99 9.58
C ASN A 15 -8.66 57.92 10.72
N SER A 16 -8.25 56.71 11.10
CA SER A 16 -6.86 56.45 11.50
C SER A 16 -6.45 55.02 11.14
N ASN A 17 -5.32 54.94 10.44
CA ASN A 17 -4.69 53.74 9.95
C ASN A 17 -4.32 52.77 11.08
N SER A 18 -4.76 51.52 10.99
CA SER A 18 -4.00 50.38 11.51
C SER A 18 -4.13 49.21 10.54
N LYS A 19 -2.99 48.82 9.96
CA LYS A 19 -2.83 47.63 9.13
C LYS A 19 -3.05 46.38 10.00
N PRO A 20 -3.84 45.38 9.57
CA PRO A 20 -3.77 44.06 10.16
C PRO A 20 -2.50 43.37 9.65
N THR A 21 -1.74 42.83 10.60
CA THR A 21 -0.59 41.96 10.40
C THR A 21 -0.94 40.80 9.49
N LYS A 22 -0.21 40.66 8.37
CA LYS A 22 -0.23 39.49 7.50
C LYS A 22 0.17 38.27 8.34
N GLY A 23 -0.75 37.32 8.46
CA GLY A 23 -0.47 35.96 8.88
C GLY A 23 0.51 35.29 7.93
N GLU A 24 1.28 34.37 8.50
CA GLU A 24 2.41 33.67 7.91
C GLU A 24 2.13 33.14 6.50
N SER A 25 2.98 33.56 5.56
CA SER A 25 3.05 33.01 4.22
C SER A 25 3.51 31.56 4.31
N GLY A 26 2.70 30.62 3.85
CA GLY A 26 3.12 29.24 3.62
C GLY A 26 4.33 29.23 2.69
N THR A 27 5.52 28.97 3.24
CA THR A 27 6.74 28.79 2.46
C THR A 27 6.63 27.49 1.69
N THR A 28 6.36 27.61 0.39
CA THR A 28 6.36 26.47 -0.55
C THR A 28 7.79 25.94 -0.66
N THR A 29 8.03 24.70 -0.27
CA THR A 29 9.33 24.05 -0.41
C THR A 29 9.55 23.74 -1.89
N ILE A 30 10.45 24.49 -2.54
CA ILE A 30 10.82 24.26 -3.94
C ILE A 30 11.66 22.97 -3.99
N LEU A 31 11.15 21.93 -4.66
CA LEU A 31 11.89 20.70 -4.93
C LEU A 31 13.19 21.01 -5.68
N LYS A 32 14.29 20.36 -5.29
CA LYS A 32 15.54 20.38 -6.07
C LYS A 32 15.27 19.77 -7.46
N ALA A 33 15.89 20.36 -8.49
CA ALA A 33 15.82 19.88 -9.87
C ALA A 33 16.32 18.42 -9.95
N GLY A 34 15.48 17.52 -10.49
CA GLY A 34 15.83 16.10 -10.70
C GLY A 34 15.10 15.07 -9.82
N THR A 35 14.13 15.48 -9.00
CA THR A 35 13.47 14.55 -8.05
C THR A 35 12.41 13.62 -8.70
N VAL A 36 12.07 13.81 -9.98
CA VAL A 36 11.13 12.96 -10.72
C VAL A 36 11.66 12.75 -12.14
N GLU A 37 12.05 11.53 -12.50
CA GLU A 37 12.32 11.16 -13.89
C GLU A 37 10.99 10.97 -14.62
N SER A 38 10.68 11.90 -15.51
CA SER A 38 9.54 11.77 -16.42
C SER A 38 9.86 10.86 -17.61
N ARG A 39 8.88 10.10 -18.09
CA ARG A 39 8.96 9.21 -19.26
C ARG A 39 9.23 9.90 -20.63
N GLY A 40 9.52 11.20 -20.67
CA GLY A 40 9.81 11.93 -21.91
C GLY A 40 11.28 11.83 -22.30
N MET A 41 11.58 11.66 -23.60
CA MET A 41 12.93 11.84 -24.19
C MET A 41 13.47 13.28 -24.10
N GLY A 42 12.94 14.07 -23.16
CA GLY A 42 13.03 15.51 -23.13
C GLY A 42 13.79 16.10 -21.96
N THR A 43 14.48 15.33 -21.11
CA THR A 43 15.43 15.95 -20.16
C THR A 43 16.60 15.04 -19.84
N ASN A 44 17.75 15.32 -20.49
CA ASN A 44 19.03 15.26 -19.82
C ASN A 44 18.93 16.30 -18.67
N ILE A 45 18.49 15.87 -17.48
CA ILE A 45 18.39 16.76 -16.33
C ILE A 45 19.82 17.02 -15.86
N ASN A 46 20.49 17.98 -16.48
CA ASN A 46 21.52 18.72 -15.77
C ASN A 46 20.84 19.30 -14.53
N SER A 47 21.30 18.90 -13.35
CA SER A 47 20.81 19.18 -12.00
C SER A 47 20.77 20.66 -11.58
N LYS A 48 20.63 21.59 -12.53
CA LYS A 48 20.73 23.04 -12.37
C LYS A 48 19.76 23.85 -13.25
N GLN A 49 18.63 23.31 -13.70
CA GLN A 49 17.64 24.17 -14.33
C GLN A 49 16.89 24.98 -13.25
N VAL A 50 17.28 26.25 -13.09
CA VAL A 50 16.59 27.22 -12.24
C VAL A 50 15.16 27.36 -12.74
N ILE A 51 14.19 26.92 -11.95
CA ILE A 51 12.78 27.23 -12.18
C ILE A 51 12.65 28.76 -12.14
N SER A 52 12.49 29.40 -13.30
CA SER A 52 12.45 30.87 -13.39
C SER A 52 11.36 31.46 -12.49
N ASP A 53 11.51 32.71 -12.04
CA ASP A 53 10.54 33.41 -11.19
C ASP A 53 9.11 33.44 -11.79
N GLN A 54 9.00 33.43 -13.12
CA GLN A 54 7.72 33.29 -13.83
C GLN A 54 7.07 31.93 -13.62
N ILE A 55 7.87 30.87 -13.48
CA ILE A 55 7.38 29.52 -13.21
C ILE A 55 7.05 29.37 -11.74
N GLN A 56 7.86 29.91 -10.82
CA GLN A 56 7.51 29.92 -9.39
C GLN A 56 6.19 30.66 -9.14
N SER A 57 6.00 31.84 -9.72
CA SER A 57 4.72 32.57 -9.63
C SER A 57 3.55 31.85 -10.31
N PHE A 58 3.79 31.09 -11.38
CA PHE A 58 2.80 30.22 -12.01
C PHE A 58 2.40 29.03 -11.12
N LEU A 59 3.37 28.44 -10.41
CA LEU A 59 3.18 27.34 -9.46
C LEU A 59 2.68 27.79 -8.08
N ALA A 60 2.79 29.07 -7.73
CA ALA A 60 2.21 29.65 -6.52
C ALA A 60 0.74 30.08 -6.71
N GLY A 61 0.24 30.07 -7.95
CA GLY A 61 -1.12 30.53 -8.27
C GLY A 61 -1.29 32.06 -8.28
N GLU A 62 -0.23 32.84 -8.10
CA GLU A 62 -0.25 34.30 -7.94
C GLU A 62 0.00 35.10 -9.24
N GLY A 63 0.41 34.46 -10.34
CA GLY A 63 0.77 35.14 -11.60
C GLY A 63 -0.25 34.99 -12.75
N GLN A 64 -0.37 36.03 -13.60
CA GLN A 64 -0.95 35.87 -14.95
C GLN A 64 -0.09 34.88 -15.73
N ALA A 65 -0.67 33.73 -16.08
CA ALA A 65 0.05 32.70 -16.81
C ALA A 65 0.40 33.15 -18.23
N SER A 66 1.68 33.07 -18.58
CA SER A 66 2.08 33.25 -19.97
C SER A 66 1.52 32.10 -20.83
N PRO A 67 1.20 32.33 -22.12
CA PRO A 67 0.78 31.26 -23.03
C PRO A 67 1.75 30.09 -23.05
N LYS A 68 3.06 30.37 -22.93
CA LYS A 68 4.12 29.37 -22.86
C LYS A 68 3.97 28.43 -21.66
N ALA A 69 3.57 28.94 -20.49
CA ALA A 69 3.35 28.13 -19.30
C ALA A 69 2.09 27.24 -19.40
N GLU A 70 1.05 27.70 -20.11
CA GLU A 70 -0.14 26.89 -20.39
C GLU A 70 0.16 25.77 -21.41
N PHE A 71 0.91 26.08 -22.48
CA PHE A 71 1.36 25.03 -23.41
C PHE A 71 2.23 23.99 -22.72
N ARG A 72 3.08 24.41 -21.78
CA ARG A 72 3.87 23.49 -20.96
C ARG A 72 2.96 22.58 -20.13
N ALA A 73 1.98 23.13 -19.41
CA ALA A 73 1.02 22.33 -18.65
C ALA A 73 0.25 21.34 -19.54
N PHE A 74 -0.18 21.77 -20.73
CA PHE A 74 -0.82 20.90 -21.73
C PHE A 74 0.10 19.75 -22.16
N PHE A 75 1.34 20.03 -22.55
CA PHE A 75 2.26 18.99 -23.02
C PHE A 75 2.72 18.07 -21.89
N THR A 76 2.84 18.57 -20.65
CA THR A 76 3.07 17.72 -19.48
C THR A 76 1.95 16.70 -19.30
N VAL A 77 0.69 17.14 -19.41
CA VAL A 77 -0.49 16.25 -19.40
C VAL A 77 -0.43 15.27 -20.57
N TRP A 78 -0.19 15.76 -21.78
CA TRP A 78 -0.11 14.92 -22.99
C TRP A 78 0.87 13.76 -22.83
N THR A 79 2.08 14.03 -22.34
CA THR A 79 3.09 12.98 -22.08
C THR A 79 2.81 12.12 -20.86
N PHE A 80 1.94 12.58 -19.96
CA PHE A 80 1.52 11.81 -18.80
C PHE A 80 0.45 10.79 -19.19
N VAL A 81 -0.52 11.19 -20.01
CA VAL A 81 -1.65 10.34 -20.42
C VAL A 81 -1.41 9.57 -21.72
N THR A 82 -0.26 9.76 -22.38
CA THR A 82 0.14 9.04 -23.60
C THR A 82 1.59 8.55 -23.53
N ARG A 83 1.93 7.59 -24.40
CA ARG A 83 3.30 7.14 -24.67
C ARG A 83 4.00 7.95 -25.77
N LEU A 84 3.36 9.02 -26.25
CA LEU A 84 3.92 9.88 -27.29
C LEU A 84 4.87 10.92 -26.69
N PRO A 85 5.99 11.22 -27.37
CA PRO A 85 6.95 12.20 -26.88
C PRO A 85 6.35 13.62 -26.89
N GLY A 86 6.76 14.43 -25.91
CA GLY A 86 6.47 15.86 -25.85
C GLY A 86 7.59 16.70 -26.45
N PRO A 87 7.37 18.01 -26.65
CA PRO A 87 8.42 18.94 -27.06
C PRO A 87 9.56 18.98 -26.04
N THR A 88 10.80 19.00 -26.51
CA THR A 88 12.02 18.95 -25.67
C THR A 88 12.21 20.13 -24.72
N TRP A 89 11.42 21.20 -24.87
CA TRP A 89 11.47 22.39 -24.00
C TRP A 89 10.50 22.32 -22.81
N VAL A 90 9.68 21.27 -22.73
CA VAL A 90 8.69 21.03 -21.68
C VAL A 90 9.35 20.21 -20.57
N ASP A 91 9.55 20.83 -19.41
CA ASP A 91 9.93 20.17 -18.18
C ASP A 91 8.69 19.56 -17.53
N HIS A 92 8.72 18.24 -17.29
CA HIS A 92 7.60 17.45 -16.81
C HIS A 92 7.39 17.58 -15.29
N HIS A 93 7.57 18.78 -14.74
CA HIS A 93 7.45 19.02 -13.31
C HIS A 93 6.00 18.72 -12.82
N PRO A 94 5.80 17.98 -11.72
CA PRO A 94 4.47 17.59 -11.23
C PRO A 94 3.49 18.76 -11.02
N GLY A 95 3.98 19.94 -10.66
CA GLY A 95 3.16 21.16 -10.55
C GLY A 95 2.44 21.56 -11.86
N TYR A 96 3.08 21.34 -13.01
CA TYR A 96 2.45 21.54 -14.31
C TYR A 96 1.37 20.51 -14.60
N LEU A 97 1.51 19.29 -14.09
CA LEU A 97 0.51 18.24 -14.23
C LEU A 97 -0.76 18.56 -13.43
N MET A 98 -0.62 18.96 -12.15
CA MET A 98 -1.76 19.34 -11.31
C MET A 98 -2.53 20.53 -11.89
N ARG A 99 -1.83 21.60 -12.26
CA ARG A 99 -2.46 22.73 -12.94
C ARG A 99 -3.02 22.35 -14.32
N GLY A 100 -2.32 21.44 -15.00
CA GLY A 100 -2.66 20.92 -16.31
C GLY A 100 -3.87 19.98 -16.32
N MET A 101 -4.39 19.54 -15.17
CA MET A 101 -5.60 18.70 -15.11
C MET A 101 -6.79 19.28 -15.88
N ALA A 102 -6.83 20.61 -16.10
CA ALA A 102 -7.81 21.26 -16.96
C ALA A 102 -7.77 20.82 -18.44
N TYR A 103 -6.63 20.28 -18.90
CA TYR A 103 -6.37 19.81 -20.25
C TYR A 103 -6.53 18.30 -20.42
N PHE A 104 -6.91 17.57 -19.36
CA PHE A 104 -7.20 16.13 -19.45
C PHE A 104 -8.29 15.83 -20.48
N PRO A 105 -9.44 16.55 -20.53
CA PRO A 105 -10.44 16.30 -21.56
C PRO A 105 -9.95 16.59 -22.97
N LEU A 106 -9.18 17.67 -23.16
CA LEU A 106 -8.63 18.01 -24.48
C LEU A 106 -7.62 16.95 -24.96
N SER A 107 -6.77 16.46 -24.07
CA SER A 107 -5.88 15.32 -24.36
C SER A 107 -6.68 14.06 -24.67
N GLY A 108 -7.79 13.85 -23.95
CA GLY A 108 -8.77 12.80 -24.23
C GLY A 108 -9.37 12.90 -25.63
N CYS A 109 -9.74 14.09 -26.09
CA CYS A 109 -10.25 14.32 -27.44
C CYS A 109 -9.22 13.94 -28.51
N LEU A 110 -7.95 14.30 -28.31
CA LEU A 110 -6.85 13.93 -29.22
C LEU A 110 -6.57 12.43 -29.22
N ILE A 111 -6.57 11.78 -28.04
CA ILE A 111 -6.47 10.32 -27.92
C ILE A 111 -7.64 9.65 -28.63
N GLY A 112 -8.87 10.08 -28.35
CA GLY A 112 -10.06 9.52 -28.97
C GLY A 112 -10.06 9.71 -30.49
N THR A 113 -9.54 10.83 -30.99
CA THR A 113 -9.35 11.05 -32.43
C THR A 113 -8.35 10.05 -33.01
N PHE A 114 -7.22 9.84 -32.36
CA PHE A 114 -6.24 8.83 -32.77
C PHE A 114 -6.86 7.43 -32.80
N VAL A 115 -7.57 7.04 -31.75
CA VAL A 115 -8.23 5.73 -31.62
C VAL A 115 -9.31 5.55 -32.69
N CYS A 116 -10.12 6.59 -32.92
CA CYS A 116 -11.15 6.63 -33.95
C CYS A 116 -10.59 6.42 -35.36
N VAL A 117 -9.41 6.98 -35.68
CA VAL A 117 -8.78 6.78 -37.00
C VAL A 117 -8.46 5.31 -37.24
N PHE A 118 -8.04 4.56 -36.22
CA PHE A 118 -7.80 3.13 -36.35
C PHE A 118 -9.10 2.35 -36.60
N PHE A 119 -10.19 2.74 -35.93
CA PHE A 119 -11.52 2.19 -36.19
C PHE A 119 -11.97 2.44 -37.63
N ASP A 120 -11.97 3.70 -38.07
CA ASP A 120 -12.42 4.09 -39.41
C ASP A 120 -11.54 3.48 -40.52
N LEU A 121 -10.24 3.34 -40.29
CA LEU A 121 -9.33 2.66 -41.22
C LEU A 121 -9.71 1.16 -41.34
N ALA A 122 -9.95 0.50 -40.21
CA ALA A 122 -10.35 -0.90 -40.18
C ALA A 122 -11.70 -1.13 -40.91
N VAL A 123 -12.67 -0.24 -40.70
CA VAL A 123 -14.00 -0.33 -41.34
C VAL A 123 -13.92 0.03 -42.83
N TYR A 124 -13.50 1.24 -43.17
CA TYR A 124 -13.67 1.78 -44.52
C TYR A 124 -12.56 1.40 -45.49
N THR A 125 -11.34 1.16 -45.00
CA THR A 125 -10.20 0.80 -45.86
C THR A 125 -9.95 -0.70 -45.89
N MET A 126 -10.02 -1.35 -44.72
CA MET A 126 -9.77 -2.78 -44.61
C MET A 126 -11.05 -3.63 -44.72
N THR A 127 -12.24 -3.01 -44.72
CA THR A 127 -13.54 -3.68 -44.83
C THR A 127 -13.76 -4.76 -43.77
N LEU A 128 -13.20 -4.54 -42.57
CA LEU A 128 -13.31 -5.49 -41.46
C LEU A 128 -14.68 -5.39 -40.77
N PRO A 129 -15.19 -6.50 -40.19
CA PRO A 129 -16.38 -6.47 -39.35
C PRO A 129 -16.24 -5.48 -38.18
N LEU A 130 -17.35 -4.83 -37.80
CA LEU A 130 -17.38 -3.82 -36.72
C LEU A 130 -16.76 -4.33 -35.42
N THR A 131 -17.02 -5.59 -35.05
CA THR A 131 -16.42 -6.21 -33.86
C THR A 131 -14.89 -6.21 -33.93
N ILE A 132 -14.30 -6.55 -35.08
CA ILE A 132 -12.84 -6.57 -35.26
C ILE A 132 -12.29 -5.15 -35.30
N ALA A 133 -13.00 -4.22 -35.96
CA ALA A 133 -12.62 -2.81 -35.94
C ALA A 133 -12.62 -2.23 -34.51
N SER A 134 -13.60 -2.58 -33.68
CA SER A 134 -13.65 -2.22 -32.25
C SER A 134 -12.47 -2.78 -31.46
N VAL A 135 -12.07 -4.04 -31.71
CA VAL A 135 -10.87 -4.63 -31.08
C VAL A 135 -9.60 -3.91 -31.50
N ILE A 136 -9.45 -3.57 -32.79
CA ILE A 136 -8.29 -2.80 -33.29
C ILE A 136 -8.25 -1.40 -32.66
N SER A 137 -9.41 -0.75 -32.57
CA SER A 137 -9.57 0.53 -31.89
C SER A 137 -9.15 0.45 -30.42
N GLU A 138 -9.61 -0.57 -29.70
CA GLU A 138 -9.24 -0.76 -28.30
C GLU A 138 -7.74 -1.04 -28.13
N ALA A 139 -7.16 -1.86 -29.01
CA ALA A 139 -5.72 -2.10 -29.04
C ALA A 139 -4.93 -0.79 -29.29
N ALA A 140 -5.43 0.08 -30.17
CA ALA A 140 -4.83 1.39 -30.42
C ALA A 140 -4.91 2.30 -29.17
N SER A 141 -6.02 2.25 -28.42
CA SER A 141 -6.17 2.96 -27.15
C SER A 141 -5.14 2.49 -26.13
N LEU A 142 -5.06 1.18 -25.88
CA LEU A 142 -4.09 0.58 -24.95
C LEU A 142 -2.65 0.89 -25.35
N TRP A 143 -2.35 0.93 -26.65
CA TRP A 143 -1.02 1.26 -27.17
C TRP A 143 -0.65 2.72 -26.91
N ILE A 144 -1.52 3.68 -27.27
CA ILE A 144 -1.20 5.10 -27.14
C ILE A 144 -1.19 5.55 -25.67
N THR A 145 -2.05 5.01 -24.81
CA THR A 145 -2.08 5.35 -23.37
C THR A 145 -1.06 4.53 -22.59
N GLY A 146 -0.69 3.36 -23.09
CA GLY A 146 0.14 2.38 -22.39
C GLY A 146 -0.56 1.78 -21.17
N ALA A 147 -1.87 1.53 -21.31
CA ALA A 147 -2.77 0.96 -20.29
C ALA A 147 -2.81 1.74 -18.97
N PHE A 148 -2.57 3.06 -19.01
CA PHE A 148 -2.35 3.86 -17.80
C PHE A 148 -3.58 3.92 -16.87
N HIS A 149 -4.78 4.12 -17.41
CA HIS A 149 -5.98 4.18 -16.57
C HIS A 149 -6.53 2.78 -16.27
N GLU A 150 -6.27 1.83 -17.17
CA GLU A 150 -6.62 0.43 -17.05
C GLU A 150 -5.84 -0.24 -15.90
N ASP A 151 -4.56 0.11 -15.71
CA ASP A 151 -3.76 -0.25 -14.53
C ASP A 151 -4.48 0.21 -13.24
N GLY A 152 -4.87 1.50 -13.19
CA GLY A 152 -5.61 2.05 -12.06
C GLY A 152 -6.97 1.38 -11.82
N LEU A 153 -7.67 0.95 -12.88
CA LEU A 153 -8.89 0.15 -12.77
C LEU A 153 -8.62 -1.21 -12.14
N ALA A 154 -7.54 -1.87 -12.53
CA ALA A 154 -7.16 -3.17 -12.02
C ALA A 154 -6.76 -3.11 -10.55
N ASP A 155 -5.88 -2.18 -10.20
CA ASP A 155 -5.40 -1.97 -8.83
C ASP A 155 -6.57 -1.61 -7.91
N SER A 156 -7.47 -0.74 -8.36
CA SER A 156 -8.69 -0.39 -7.61
C SER A 156 -9.61 -1.59 -7.42
N ALA A 157 -9.77 -2.44 -8.44
CA ALA A 157 -10.61 -3.63 -8.34
C ALA A 157 -10.03 -4.67 -7.38
N ASP A 158 -8.72 -4.92 -7.42
CA ASP A 158 -8.04 -5.82 -6.48
C ASP A 158 -8.05 -5.28 -5.05
N GLY A 159 -7.81 -3.97 -4.90
CA GLY A 159 -7.94 -3.29 -3.62
C GLY A 159 -9.32 -3.47 -3.02
N ILE A 160 -10.36 -3.02 -3.72
CA ILE A 160 -11.75 -3.00 -3.23
C ILE A 160 -12.31 -4.42 -3.08
N GLY A 161 -11.94 -5.34 -3.98
CA GLY A 161 -12.42 -6.72 -3.96
C GLY A 161 -11.71 -7.61 -2.94
N GLY A 162 -10.42 -7.38 -2.71
CA GLY A 162 -9.58 -8.21 -1.84
C GLY A 162 -9.37 -7.65 -0.42
N GLY A 163 -9.55 -6.35 -0.22
CA GLY A 163 -9.35 -5.68 1.07
C GLY A 163 -10.63 -5.59 1.90
N TRP A 164 -10.52 -5.83 3.21
CA TRP A 164 -11.63 -5.69 4.14
C TRP A 164 -11.55 -4.36 4.90
N THR A 165 -10.35 -3.88 5.22
CA THR A 165 -10.12 -2.56 5.85
C THR A 165 -9.53 -1.56 4.87
N ARG A 166 -9.59 -0.26 5.19
CA ARG A 166 -9.00 0.81 4.37
C ARG A 166 -7.51 0.56 4.11
N ASP A 167 -6.73 0.22 5.12
CA ASP A 167 -5.29 0.02 4.97
C ASP A 167 -4.97 -1.22 4.14
N GLN A 168 -5.78 -2.28 4.24
CA GLN A 168 -5.66 -3.44 3.36
C GLN A 168 -5.97 -3.07 1.91
N ILE A 169 -7.05 -2.31 1.67
CA ILE A 169 -7.39 -1.83 0.32
C ILE A 169 -6.21 -1.03 -0.25
N LEU A 170 -5.72 -0.03 0.47
CA LEU A 170 -4.60 0.82 0.02
C LEU A 170 -3.30 0.03 -0.18
N LYS A 171 -3.02 -0.95 0.68
CA LYS A 171 -1.85 -1.83 0.54
C LYS A 171 -1.95 -2.72 -0.69
N ILE A 172 -3.13 -3.26 -1.00
CA ILE A 172 -3.34 -4.11 -2.19
C ILE A 172 -3.26 -3.25 -3.45
N MET A 173 -3.84 -2.05 -3.46
CA MET A 173 -3.77 -1.11 -4.60
C MET A 173 -2.34 -0.67 -4.95
N THR A 174 -1.38 -0.82 -4.03
CA THR A 174 0.02 -0.45 -4.26
C THR A 174 0.91 -1.67 -4.61
N ASP A 175 0.32 -2.87 -4.67
CA ASP A 175 1.00 -4.08 -5.10
C ASP A 175 1.17 -4.07 -6.62
N THR A 176 2.40 -4.28 -7.09
CA THR A 176 2.69 -4.33 -8.53
C THR A 176 2.14 -5.58 -9.24
N ARG A 177 1.59 -6.54 -8.50
CA ARG A 177 1.03 -7.80 -9.04
C ARG A 177 -0.46 -7.65 -9.30
N LEU A 178 -0.89 -8.12 -10.47
CA LEU A 178 -2.30 -8.20 -10.82
C LEU A 178 -2.99 -9.37 -10.10
N GLY A 179 -4.10 -9.09 -9.41
CA GLY A 179 -4.93 -10.07 -8.71
C GLY A 179 -6.15 -10.53 -9.52
N THR A 180 -6.98 -11.37 -8.91
CA THR A 180 -8.14 -11.99 -9.57
C THR A 180 -9.24 -10.97 -9.90
N TYR A 181 -9.47 -9.98 -9.01
CA TYR A 181 -10.52 -8.99 -9.24
C TYR A 181 -10.09 -8.01 -10.33
N GLY A 182 -8.83 -7.59 -10.34
CA GLY A 182 -8.23 -6.78 -11.40
C GLY A 182 -8.33 -7.46 -12.75
N CYS A 183 -7.93 -8.74 -12.85
CA CYS A 183 -8.10 -9.54 -14.08
C CYS A 183 -9.56 -9.59 -14.55
N ALA A 184 -10.49 -9.91 -13.64
CA ALA A 184 -11.90 -10.07 -13.98
C ALA A 184 -12.53 -8.75 -14.45
N ILE A 185 -12.25 -7.64 -13.77
CA ILE A 185 -12.79 -6.33 -14.12
C ILE A 185 -12.18 -5.79 -15.41
N LEU A 186 -10.87 -5.97 -15.65
CA LEU A 186 -10.25 -5.61 -16.92
C LEU A 186 -10.87 -6.36 -18.09
N LEU A 187 -11.10 -7.67 -17.94
CA LEU A 187 -11.74 -8.48 -18.97
C LEU A 187 -13.16 -7.96 -19.28
N LEU A 188 -13.96 -7.70 -18.24
CA LEU A 188 -15.32 -7.17 -18.39
C LEU A 188 -15.31 -5.77 -19.01
N TYR A 189 -14.35 -4.91 -18.63
CA TYR A 189 -14.19 -3.58 -19.20
C TYR A 189 -13.89 -3.61 -20.70
N ILE A 190 -12.90 -4.41 -21.13
CA ILE A 190 -12.53 -4.54 -22.54
C ILE A 190 -13.69 -5.10 -23.36
N ILE A 191 -14.36 -6.16 -22.87
CA ILE A 191 -15.53 -6.74 -23.55
C ILE A 191 -16.64 -5.69 -23.68
N ALA A 192 -16.97 -4.98 -22.60
CA ALA A 192 -18.02 -3.96 -22.62
C ALA A 192 -17.70 -2.83 -23.62
N LYS A 193 -16.45 -2.37 -23.69
CA LYS A 193 -16.06 -1.35 -24.69
C LYS A 193 -16.20 -1.86 -26.11
N VAL A 194 -15.67 -3.04 -26.42
CA VAL A 194 -15.76 -3.62 -27.76
C VAL A 194 -17.22 -3.78 -28.18
N GLU A 195 -18.06 -4.31 -27.29
CA GLU A 195 -19.50 -4.49 -27.50
C GLU A 195 -20.23 -3.16 -27.74
N LEU A 196 -20.02 -2.16 -26.90
CA LEU A 196 -20.68 -0.85 -27.05
C LEU A 196 -20.22 -0.09 -28.30
N ILE A 197 -18.93 -0.15 -28.63
CA ILE A 197 -18.39 0.49 -29.83
C ILE A 197 -18.96 -0.19 -31.08
N GLN A 198 -19.00 -1.53 -31.14
CA GLN A 198 -19.57 -2.19 -32.32
C GLN A 198 -21.08 -1.91 -32.47
N HIS A 199 -21.80 -1.86 -31.36
CA HIS A 199 -23.26 -1.63 -31.36
C HIS A 199 -23.62 -0.20 -31.75
N SER A 200 -22.66 0.73 -31.61
CA SER A 200 -22.81 2.10 -32.09
C SER A 200 -22.86 2.17 -33.62
N GLY A 201 -22.33 1.18 -34.35
CA GLY A 201 -22.33 1.14 -35.81
C GLY A 201 -21.20 1.93 -36.46
N GLU A 202 -21.27 2.08 -37.80
CA GLU A 202 -20.31 2.84 -38.60
C GLU A 202 -20.31 4.33 -38.24
N SER A 203 -19.14 4.98 -38.34
CA SER A 203 -18.97 6.38 -37.99
C SER A 203 -19.67 7.32 -38.97
N ILE A 204 -20.59 8.14 -38.46
CA ILE A 204 -21.31 9.16 -39.23
C ILE A 204 -20.92 10.55 -38.72
N TRP A 205 -20.24 11.31 -39.58
CA TRP A 205 -19.74 12.66 -39.27
C TRP A 205 -20.69 13.72 -39.82
N ALA A 206 -21.55 14.25 -38.95
CA ALA A 206 -22.43 15.38 -39.24
C ALA A 206 -22.42 16.30 -38.01
N LEU A 207 -21.66 17.41 -38.03
CA LEU A 207 -21.48 18.25 -36.84
C LEU A 207 -22.83 18.69 -36.23
N GLY A 208 -23.01 18.41 -34.94
CA GLY A 208 -24.25 18.61 -34.19
C GLY A 208 -25.22 17.42 -34.21
N GLU A 209 -25.01 16.46 -35.11
CA GLU A 209 -25.86 15.29 -35.36
C GLU A 209 -25.00 14.04 -35.65
N CYS A 210 -23.77 13.98 -35.15
CA CYS A 210 -22.88 12.84 -35.34
C CYS A 210 -23.50 11.59 -34.70
N SER A 211 -23.20 10.43 -35.26
CA SER A 211 -23.59 9.13 -34.72
C SER A 211 -22.56 8.07 -35.10
N GLY A 212 -22.69 6.85 -34.58
CA GLY A 212 -21.70 5.81 -34.85
C GLY A 212 -20.55 5.75 -33.86
N ALA A 213 -19.69 4.75 -34.05
CA ALA A 213 -18.55 4.45 -33.19
C ALA A 213 -17.52 5.58 -33.11
N GLY A 214 -17.13 6.19 -34.24
CA GLY A 214 -16.06 7.19 -34.27
C GLY A 214 -16.31 8.41 -33.37
N PRO A 215 -17.42 9.15 -33.55
CA PRO A 215 -17.79 10.24 -32.66
C PRO A 215 -17.97 9.78 -31.20
N ALA A 216 -18.48 8.57 -30.98
CA ALA A 216 -18.69 8.01 -29.64
C ALA A 216 -17.37 7.78 -28.91
N ILE A 217 -16.35 7.25 -29.59
CA ILE A 217 -14.98 7.08 -29.09
C ILE A 217 -14.38 8.44 -28.70
N ILE A 218 -14.48 9.45 -29.57
CA ILE A 218 -13.92 10.78 -29.27
C ILE A 218 -14.58 11.36 -28.01
N ILE A 219 -15.90 11.30 -27.92
CA ILE A 219 -16.65 11.88 -26.82
C ILE A 219 -16.46 11.10 -25.52
N SER A 220 -16.45 9.76 -25.55
CA SER A 220 -16.23 8.95 -24.36
C SER A 220 -14.83 9.20 -23.78
N HIS A 221 -13.79 9.26 -24.61
CA HIS A 221 -12.43 9.58 -24.17
C HIS A 221 -12.29 11.00 -23.62
N THR A 222 -12.97 11.98 -24.23
CA THR A 222 -12.97 13.39 -23.80
C THR A 222 -13.65 13.55 -22.45
N LEU A 223 -14.89 13.09 -22.34
CA LEU A 223 -15.76 13.37 -21.20
C LEU A 223 -15.43 12.51 -19.98
N SER A 224 -14.98 11.26 -20.15
CA SER A 224 -14.54 10.43 -19.03
C SER A 224 -13.39 11.07 -18.24
N ARG A 225 -12.47 11.72 -18.93
CA ARG A 225 -11.31 12.42 -18.35
C ARG A 225 -11.66 13.73 -17.63
N LEU A 226 -12.87 14.27 -17.82
CA LEU A 226 -13.38 15.41 -17.05
C LEU A 226 -13.62 15.04 -15.56
N THR A 227 -13.79 13.76 -15.25
CA THR A 227 -14.00 13.28 -13.88
C THR A 227 -12.82 13.59 -12.96
N ALA A 228 -11.59 13.46 -13.44
CA ALA A 228 -10.37 13.66 -12.65
C ALA A 228 -10.25 15.06 -12.02
N PRO A 229 -10.27 16.17 -12.79
CA PRO A 229 -10.20 17.51 -12.19
C PRO A 229 -11.39 17.82 -11.26
N MET A 230 -12.58 17.28 -11.52
CA MET A 230 -13.73 17.45 -10.64
C MET A 230 -13.55 16.72 -9.30
N LEU A 231 -13.07 15.48 -9.33
CA LEU A 231 -12.82 14.68 -8.13
C LEU A 231 -11.68 15.26 -7.29
N VAL A 232 -10.54 15.57 -7.90
CA VAL A 232 -9.40 16.20 -7.19
C VAL A 232 -9.81 17.53 -6.57
N LYS A 233 -10.72 18.28 -7.20
CA LYS A 233 -11.23 19.52 -6.62
C LYS A 233 -12.16 19.31 -5.43
N THR A 234 -13.00 18.28 -5.48
CA THR A 234 -14.13 18.11 -4.55
C THR A 234 -13.88 17.12 -3.42
N ARG A 235 -12.82 16.31 -3.51
CA ARG A 235 -12.47 15.25 -2.55
C ARG A 235 -11.06 15.46 -2.01
N ASP A 236 -10.78 14.92 -0.83
CA ASP A 236 -9.43 14.89 -0.30
C ASP A 236 -8.55 13.91 -1.07
N TYR A 237 -7.28 14.27 -1.24
CA TYR A 237 -6.33 13.44 -1.98
C TYR A 237 -5.59 12.58 -0.95
N VAL A 238 -5.69 11.26 -1.08
CA VAL A 238 -5.09 10.31 -0.15
C VAL A 238 -3.63 10.10 -0.54
N ASP A 239 -2.73 10.15 0.43
CA ASP A 239 -1.31 9.94 0.21
C ASP A 239 -1.02 8.45 -0.03
N GLU A 240 -0.14 8.14 -0.99
CA GLU A 240 0.15 6.76 -1.40
C GLU A 240 1.41 6.23 -0.72
N ALA A 241 1.32 5.12 0.01
CA ALA A 241 2.53 4.43 0.49
C ALA A 241 3.26 3.72 -0.66
N GLY A 242 4.60 3.69 -0.64
CA GLY A 242 5.40 2.91 -1.59
C GLY A 242 6.21 3.73 -2.61
N PRO A 243 6.65 3.14 -3.74
CA PRO A 243 7.60 3.75 -4.67
C PRO A 243 7.10 5.06 -5.30
N LYS A 244 5.77 5.20 -5.48
CA LYS A 244 5.12 6.38 -6.06
C LYS A 244 4.92 7.52 -5.04
N TYR A 245 5.22 7.31 -3.75
CA TYR A 245 4.96 8.25 -2.65
C TYR A 245 5.41 9.70 -2.94
N LYS A 246 6.67 9.91 -3.33
CA LYS A 246 7.22 11.25 -3.56
C LYS A 246 6.50 12.03 -4.68
N PHE A 247 5.91 11.31 -5.63
CA PHE A 247 5.18 11.92 -6.73
C PHE A 247 3.75 12.31 -6.29
N TYR A 248 3.09 11.46 -5.51
CA TYR A 248 1.71 11.69 -5.07
C TYR A 248 1.57 12.54 -3.80
N SER A 249 2.56 12.53 -2.91
CA SER A 249 2.63 13.48 -1.80
C SER A 249 2.63 14.93 -2.33
N PHE A 250 3.29 15.16 -3.47
CA PHE A 250 3.24 16.44 -4.15
C PHE A 250 1.84 16.77 -4.71
N PHE A 251 1.05 15.79 -5.14
CA PHE A 251 -0.33 16.03 -5.60
C PHE A 251 -1.20 16.57 -4.46
N VAL A 252 -0.98 16.09 -3.24
CA VAL A 252 -1.64 16.60 -2.03
C VAL A 252 -1.28 18.08 -1.83
N GLU A 253 0.01 18.42 -1.85
CA GLU A 253 0.50 19.80 -1.68
C GLU A 253 0.00 20.74 -2.79
N ALA A 254 0.02 20.27 -4.03
CA ALA A 254 -0.31 21.03 -5.23
C ALA A 254 -1.80 20.97 -5.63
N LYS A 255 -2.67 20.36 -4.81
CA LYS A 255 -4.13 20.32 -5.02
C LYS A 255 -4.73 21.72 -5.22
N HIS A 256 -4.16 22.73 -4.57
CA HIS A 256 -4.58 24.13 -4.70
C HIS A 256 -4.48 24.68 -6.15
N LEU A 257 -3.66 24.08 -7.01
CA LEU A 257 -3.52 24.44 -8.42
C LEU A 257 -4.70 24.00 -9.29
N VAL A 258 -5.49 23.03 -8.83
CA VAL A 258 -6.76 22.67 -9.43
C VAL A 258 -7.82 23.65 -8.91
N THR A 259 -7.95 24.80 -9.58
CA THR A 259 -8.92 25.84 -9.18
C THR A 259 -10.30 25.62 -9.80
N TRP A 260 -11.34 26.25 -9.27
CA TRP A 260 -12.67 26.20 -9.90
C TRP A 260 -12.67 26.77 -11.32
N HIS A 261 -11.86 27.79 -11.61
CA HIS A 261 -11.70 28.32 -12.97
C HIS A 261 -11.16 27.25 -13.94
N ARG A 262 -10.24 26.39 -13.48
CA ARG A 262 -9.70 25.26 -14.26
C ARG A 262 -10.75 24.19 -14.53
N VAL A 263 -11.53 23.84 -13.50
CA VAL A 263 -12.64 22.88 -13.64
C VAL A 263 -13.72 23.43 -14.58
N ILE A 264 -14.05 24.72 -14.48
CA ILE A 264 -15.00 25.39 -15.39
C ILE A 264 -14.46 25.39 -16.82
N PHE A 265 -13.17 25.70 -17.03
CA PHE A 265 -12.55 25.63 -18.36
C PHE A 265 -12.60 24.22 -18.95
N ALA A 266 -12.24 23.20 -18.16
CA ALA A 266 -12.31 21.79 -18.57
C ALA A 266 -13.74 21.39 -18.92
N THR A 267 -14.72 21.82 -18.13
CA THR A 267 -16.15 21.53 -18.36
C THR A 267 -16.66 22.25 -19.60
N ALA A 268 -16.33 23.52 -19.78
CA ALA A 268 -16.77 24.32 -20.92
C ALA A 268 -16.19 23.81 -22.24
N THR A 269 -14.91 23.43 -22.26
CA THR A 269 -14.28 22.83 -23.45
C THR A 269 -14.86 21.45 -23.76
N SER A 270 -15.06 20.61 -22.74
CA SER A 270 -15.73 19.31 -22.88
C SER A 270 -17.16 19.44 -23.43
N PHE A 271 -17.93 20.40 -22.90
CA PHE A 271 -19.27 20.70 -23.36
C PHE A 271 -19.26 21.20 -24.81
N ALA A 272 -18.35 22.10 -25.17
CA ALA A 272 -18.23 22.58 -26.55
C ALA A 272 -17.94 21.44 -27.54
N VAL A 273 -17.01 20.53 -27.20
CA VAL A 273 -16.71 19.35 -28.03
C VAL A 273 -17.94 18.44 -28.15
N ALA A 274 -18.67 18.20 -27.06
CA ALA A 274 -19.89 17.40 -27.08
C ALA A 274 -21.02 18.06 -27.90
N VAL A 275 -21.18 19.39 -27.82
CA VAL A 275 -22.14 20.16 -28.63
C VAL A 275 -21.81 20.08 -30.11
N LEU A 276 -20.52 20.20 -30.46
CA LEU A 276 -20.08 20.09 -31.85
C LEU A 276 -20.30 18.68 -32.43
N ALA A 277 -20.22 17.64 -31.60
CA ALA A 277 -20.49 16.27 -32.03
C ALA A 277 -22.00 15.97 -32.08
N TYR A 278 -22.72 16.13 -30.97
CA TYR A 278 -24.08 15.57 -30.78
C TYR A 278 -25.17 16.63 -30.56
N GLY A 279 -24.84 17.93 -30.64
CA GLY A 279 -25.77 19.01 -30.39
C GLY A 279 -26.00 19.30 -28.90
N VAL A 280 -26.69 20.40 -28.61
CA VAL A 280 -26.84 20.93 -27.25
C VAL A 280 -27.55 19.97 -26.30
N THR A 281 -28.64 19.34 -26.76
CA THR A 281 -29.46 18.46 -25.94
C THR A 281 -28.68 17.23 -25.45
N ASN A 282 -28.02 16.53 -26.38
CA ASN A 282 -27.25 15.33 -26.04
C ASN A 282 -26.00 15.71 -25.23
N ALA A 283 -25.36 16.84 -25.53
CA ALA A 283 -24.24 17.34 -24.73
C ALA A 283 -24.63 17.57 -23.26
N LEU A 284 -25.83 18.11 -23.00
CA LEU A 284 -26.34 18.27 -21.63
C LEU A 284 -26.54 16.93 -20.92
N ILE A 285 -27.08 15.93 -21.61
CA ILE A 285 -27.27 14.58 -21.07
C ILE A 285 -25.92 13.95 -20.71
N LEU A 286 -24.94 14.05 -21.61
CA LEU A 286 -23.60 13.49 -21.40
C LEU A 286 -22.87 14.18 -20.25
N ILE A 287 -22.93 15.51 -20.14
CA ILE A 287 -22.38 16.24 -18.99
C ILE A 287 -23.10 15.84 -17.70
N GLY A 288 -24.42 15.66 -17.74
CA GLY A 288 -25.19 15.09 -16.62
C GLY A 288 -24.68 13.71 -16.20
N GLY A 289 -24.33 12.86 -17.16
CA GLY A 289 -23.69 11.56 -16.92
C GLY A 289 -22.31 11.68 -16.27
N VAL A 290 -21.48 12.63 -16.70
CA VAL A 290 -20.18 12.87 -16.03
C VAL A 290 -20.39 13.33 -14.58
N ILE A 291 -21.33 14.25 -14.35
CA ILE A 291 -21.62 14.77 -13.00
C ILE A 291 -22.14 13.64 -12.09
N SER A 292 -23.01 12.75 -12.60
CA SER A 292 -23.51 11.61 -11.82
C SER A 292 -22.40 10.62 -11.49
N ALA A 293 -21.51 10.33 -12.44
CA ALA A 293 -20.34 9.47 -12.22
C ALA A 293 -19.39 10.06 -11.16
N VAL A 294 -19.10 11.37 -11.21
CA VAL A 294 -18.29 12.06 -10.19
C VAL A 294 -18.97 12.02 -8.82
N ALA A 295 -20.28 12.27 -8.76
CA ALA A 295 -21.02 12.26 -7.50
C ALA A 295 -21.03 10.87 -6.85
N PHE A 296 -21.27 9.82 -7.64
CA PHE A 296 -21.27 8.44 -7.16
C PHE A 296 -19.86 7.98 -6.77
N SER A 297 -18.91 8.06 -7.70
CA SER A 297 -17.52 7.63 -7.48
C SER A 297 -16.89 8.39 -6.31
N GLY A 298 -17.11 9.71 -6.20
CA GLY A 298 -16.56 10.50 -5.11
C GLY A 298 -17.14 10.14 -3.74
N ARG A 299 -18.44 9.82 -3.65
CA ARG A 299 -19.05 9.33 -2.39
C ARG A 299 -18.51 7.95 -2.01
N TYR A 300 -18.32 7.08 -3.00
CA TYR A 300 -17.81 5.74 -2.79
C TYR A 300 -16.33 5.77 -2.33
N ALA A 301 -15.51 6.62 -2.95
CA ALA A 301 -14.12 6.84 -2.57
C ALA A 301 -13.98 7.44 -1.17
N GLU A 302 -14.81 8.42 -0.83
CA GLU A 302 -14.87 8.99 0.53
C GLU A 302 -15.19 7.92 1.58
N TYR A 303 -16.13 7.03 1.25
CA TYR A 303 -16.55 5.96 2.14
C TYR A 303 -15.47 4.89 2.32
N LEU A 304 -14.82 4.46 1.23
CA LEU A 304 -13.85 3.37 1.23
C LEU A 304 -12.43 3.82 1.59
N LEU A 305 -11.97 4.87 0.94
CA LEU A 305 -10.58 5.34 0.96
C LEU A 305 -10.41 6.62 1.79
N GLY A 306 -11.51 7.28 2.21
CA GLY A 306 -11.46 8.60 2.85
C GLY A 306 -10.97 9.72 1.94
N GLY A 307 -11.15 9.57 0.63
CA GLY A 307 -10.72 10.53 -0.38
C GLY A 307 -10.54 9.86 -1.75
N VAL A 308 -9.70 10.44 -2.61
CA VAL A 308 -9.33 9.92 -3.93
C VAL A 308 -7.81 9.81 -4.06
N MET A 309 -7.33 8.87 -4.87
CA MET A 309 -5.91 8.67 -5.20
C MET A 309 -5.72 8.41 -6.70
N GLY A 310 -4.48 8.37 -7.18
CA GLY A 310 -4.17 8.32 -8.62
C GLY A 310 -4.87 7.16 -9.34
N ASP A 311 -4.66 5.95 -8.82
CA ASP A 311 -5.17 4.73 -9.45
C ASP A 311 -6.72 4.68 -9.44
N TYR A 312 -7.37 5.17 -8.37
CA TYR A 312 -8.83 5.29 -8.29
C TYR A 312 -9.42 6.34 -9.26
N LEU A 313 -8.69 7.42 -9.55
CA LEU A 313 -9.07 8.37 -10.59
C LEU A 313 -9.02 7.68 -11.97
N GLY A 314 -8.00 6.85 -12.23
CA GLY A 314 -7.90 6.04 -13.44
C GLY A 314 -9.06 5.05 -13.59
N ALA A 315 -9.41 4.35 -12.50
CA ALA A 315 -10.57 3.48 -12.45
C ALA A 315 -11.87 4.22 -12.80
N THR A 316 -12.06 5.41 -12.22
CA THR A 316 -13.25 6.23 -12.48
C THR A 316 -13.33 6.68 -13.94
N ILE A 317 -12.20 7.02 -14.58
CA ILE A 317 -12.15 7.35 -16.00
C ILE A 317 -12.63 6.15 -16.83
N CYS A 318 -12.09 4.96 -16.60
CA CYS A 318 -12.47 3.74 -17.35
C CYS A 318 -13.97 3.41 -17.20
N VAL A 319 -14.49 3.42 -15.97
CA VAL A 319 -15.91 3.15 -15.71
C VAL A 319 -16.81 4.21 -16.34
N THR A 320 -16.42 5.48 -16.27
CA THR A 320 -17.18 6.58 -16.89
C THR A 320 -17.17 6.48 -18.40
N GLU A 321 -16.09 6.00 -19.01
CA GLU A 321 -16.03 5.78 -20.46
C GLU A 321 -17.08 4.77 -20.93
N VAL A 322 -17.17 3.62 -20.27
CA VAL A 322 -18.21 2.60 -20.55
C VAL A 322 -19.61 3.15 -20.27
N TYR A 323 -19.79 3.91 -19.19
CA TYR A 323 -21.06 4.52 -18.85
C TYR A 323 -21.54 5.52 -19.93
N LEU A 324 -20.63 6.35 -20.46
CA LEU A 324 -20.94 7.31 -21.52
C LEU A 324 -21.24 6.61 -22.85
N LEU A 325 -20.49 5.57 -23.21
CA LEU A 325 -20.79 4.75 -24.39
C LEU A 325 -22.16 4.09 -24.27
N THR A 326 -22.55 3.65 -23.06
CA THR A 326 -23.89 3.14 -22.79
C THR A 326 -24.95 4.23 -23.00
N ILE A 327 -24.74 5.45 -22.48
CA ILE A 327 -25.66 6.58 -22.70
C ILE A 327 -25.81 6.86 -24.21
N LEU A 328 -24.71 6.91 -24.97
CA LEU A 328 -24.74 7.15 -26.42
C LEU A 328 -25.49 6.05 -27.18
N THR A 329 -25.27 4.80 -26.80
CA THR A 329 -26.00 3.64 -27.34
C THR A 329 -27.50 3.73 -27.00
N LEU A 330 -27.84 4.18 -25.81
CA LEU A 330 -29.23 4.39 -25.42
C LEU A 330 -29.85 5.58 -26.14
N LEU A 331 -29.12 6.68 -26.37
CA LEU A 331 -29.65 7.85 -27.08
C LEU A 331 -30.03 7.51 -28.53
N THR A 332 -29.18 6.72 -29.21
CA THR A 332 -29.47 6.22 -30.56
C THR A 332 -30.66 5.24 -30.57
N GLN A 333 -30.88 4.47 -29.49
CA GLN A 333 -32.05 3.61 -29.35
C GLN A 333 -33.33 4.34 -28.88
N LEU A 334 -33.20 5.39 -28.06
CA LEU A 334 -34.31 6.13 -27.46
C LEU A 334 -35.02 7.04 -28.45
N GLU A 335 -34.36 7.50 -29.51
CA GLU A 335 -35.07 8.11 -30.65
C GLU A 335 -36.11 7.15 -31.24
N ASN A 336 -35.89 5.83 -31.14
CA ASN A 336 -36.85 4.80 -31.54
C ASN A 336 -37.83 4.38 -30.42
N HIS A 337 -37.64 4.85 -29.18
CA HIS A 337 -38.37 4.36 -27.98
C HIS A 337 -38.90 5.46 -27.04
N LYS A 338 -38.91 6.74 -27.45
CA LYS A 338 -39.47 7.87 -26.68
C LYS A 338 -40.89 7.60 -26.15
N GLU A 339 -41.71 6.88 -26.92
CA GLU A 339 -43.07 6.51 -26.52
C GLU A 339 -43.11 5.58 -25.30
N PHE A 340 -42.14 4.66 -25.16
CA PHE A 340 -42.11 3.70 -24.04
C PHE A 340 -41.90 4.37 -22.68
N PHE A 341 -40.96 5.33 -22.60
CA PHE A 341 -40.68 6.03 -21.34
C PHE A 341 -41.82 6.98 -20.94
N LEU A 342 -42.43 7.65 -21.92
CA LEU A 342 -43.58 8.51 -21.68
C LEU A 342 -44.81 7.70 -21.24
N ASP A 343 -45.02 6.52 -21.84
CA ASP A 343 -46.07 5.58 -21.44
C ASP A 343 -45.87 5.08 -20.00
N LEU A 344 -44.65 4.67 -19.64
CA LEU A 344 -44.35 4.22 -18.27
C LEU A 344 -44.61 5.32 -17.22
N VAL A 345 -44.17 6.56 -17.48
CA VAL A 345 -44.41 7.70 -16.58
C VAL A 345 -45.90 8.04 -16.50
N ALA A 346 -46.62 8.01 -17.62
CA ALA A 346 -48.06 8.24 -17.65
C ALA A 346 -48.82 7.18 -16.83
N GLN A 347 -48.43 5.91 -16.92
CA GLN A 347 -49.02 4.80 -16.15
C GLN A 347 -48.79 4.95 -14.64
N PHE A 348 -47.57 5.30 -14.21
CA PHE A 348 -47.29 5.60 -12.80
C PHE A 348 -48.07 6.82 -12.28
N THR A 349 -48.25 7.84 -13.13
CA THR A 349 -49.03 9.03 -12.79
C THR A 349 -50.53 8.69 -12.66
N GLN A 350 -51.07 7.84 -13.54
CA GLN A 350 -52.44 7.33 -13.45
C GLN A 350 -52.67 6.47 -12.20
N PHE A 351 -51.69 5.64 -11.82
CA PHE A 351 -51.72 4.90 -10.56
C PHE A 351 -51.72 5.82 -9.34
N GLN A 352 -50.84 6.82 -9.29
CA GLN A 352 -50.83 7.81 -8.20
C GLN A 352 -52.13 8.60 -8.09
N ASN A 353 -52.77 8.90 -9.23
CA ASN A 353 -54.05 9.60 -9.27
C ASN A 353 -55.25 8.67 -9.01
N GLY A 354 -55.02 7.40 -8.70
CA GLY A 354 -56.06 6.42 -8.35
C GLY A 354 -56.90 5.92 -9.53
N SER A 355 -56.53 6.23 -10.77
CA SER A 355 -57.26 5.78 -11.96
C SER A 355 -56.83 4.39 -12.46
N LEU A 356 -55.77 3.81 -11.87
CA LEU A 356 -55.27 2.48 -12.16
C LEU A 356 -55.17 1.68 -10.85
N THR A 357 -55.65 0.43 -10.81
CA THR A 357 -55.58 -0.42 -9.61
C THR A 357 -54.24 -1.17 -9.55
N TYR A 358 -53.83 -1.62 -8.35
CA TYR A 358 -52.56 -2.34 -8.16
C TYR A 358 -52.47 -3.63 -8.99
N HIS A 359 -53.56 -4.39 -9.09
CA HIS A 359 -53.59 -5.61 -9.91
C HIS A 359 -53.48 -5.29 -11.41
N ALA A 360 -54.18 -4.27 -11.90
CA ALA A 360 -54.09 -3.83 -13.29
C ALA A 360 -52.66 -3.33 -13.64
N LEU A 361 -52.02 -2.59 -12.73
CA LEU A 361 -50.63 -2.15 -12.92
C LEU A 361 -49.66 -3.33 -13.01
N ILE A 362 -49.83 -4.36 -12.17
CA ILE A 362 -48.98 -5.56 -12.18
C ILE A 362 -49.17 -6.37 -13.46
N ASP A 363 -50.41 -6.58 -13.88
CA ASP A 363 -50.71 -7.33 -15.11
C ASP A 363 -50.16 -6.60 -16.34
N GLU A 364 -50.20 -5.26 -16.32
CA GLU A 364 -49.68 -4.41 -17.40
C GLU A 364 -48.15 -4.27 -17.40
N ILE A 365 -47.51 -4.34 -16.24
CA ILE A 365 -46.04 -4.44 -16.15
C ILE A 365 -45.56 -5.82 -16.62
N HIS A 366 -46.32 -6.88 -16.39
CA HIS A 366 -45.97 -8.24 -16.82
C HIS A 366 -46.34 -8.56 -18.27
N SER A 367 -47.23 -7.78 -18.88
CA SER A 367 -47.59 -7.96 -20.30
C SER A 367 -46.52 -7.46 -21.27
N ASP A 368 -45.57 -6.65 -20.79
CA ASP A 368 -44.41 -6.16 -21.54
C ASP A 368 -43.10 -6.63 -20.88
N ASP A 369 -42.35 -7.47 -21.59
CA ASP A 369 -41.09 -8.04 -21.12
C ASP A 369 -40.05 -6.98 -20.69
N LYS A 370 -40.06 -5.79 -21.32
CA LYS A 370 -39.15 -4.68 -20.95
C LYS A 370 -39.55 -4.06 -19.62
N LYS A 371 -40.86 -3.83 -19.40
CA LYS A 371 -41.39 -3.30 -18.12
C LYS A 371 -41.15 -4.30 -16.99
N ALA A 372 -41.39 -5.59 -17.25
CA ALA A 372 -41.13 -6.66 -16.28
C ALA A 372 -39.63 -6.78 -15.92
N ALA A 373 -38.72 -6.65 -16.89
CA ALA A 373 -37.28 -6.67 -16.63
C ALA A 373 -36.83 -5.49 -15.76
N LEU A 374 -37.31 -4.27 -16.06
CA LEU A 374 -37.01 -3.07 -15.27
C LEU A 374 -37.54 -3.20 -13.83
N PHE A 375 -38.76 -3.72 -13.67
CA PHE A 375 -39.35 -3.97 -12.36
C PHE A 375 -38.53 -5.00 -11.55
N ARG A 376 -38.11 -6.11 -12.17
CA ARG A 376 -37.24 -7.11 -11.52
C ARG A 376 -35.91 -6.49 -11.06
N PHE A 377 -35.27 -5.67 -11.90
CA PHE A 377 -34.03 -5.00 -11.55
C PHE A 377 -34.22 -4.03 -10.35
N ALA A 378 -35.26 -3.20 -10.40
CA ALA A 378 -35.59 -2.29 -9.29
C ALA A 378 -35.92 -3.07 -8.01
N ALA A 379 -36.68 -4.16 -8.11
CA ALA A 379 -37.01 -5.02 -6.99
C ALA A 379 -35.75 -5.63 -6.35
N VAL A 380 -34.79 -6.14 -7.12
CA VAL A 380 -33.52 -6.65 -6.59
C VAL A 380 -32.76 -5.55 -5.84
N GLY A 381 -32.69 -4.34 -6.39
CA GLY A 381 -32.07 -3.20 -5.70
C GLY A 381 -32.74 -2.88 -4.36
N VAL A 382 -34.08 -2.80 -4.35
CA VAL A 382 -34.88 -2.54 -3.15
C VAL A 382 -34.71 -3.66 -2.12
N PHE A 383 -34.84 -4.92 -2.52
CA PHE A 383 -34.68 -6.07 -1.63
C PHE A 383 -33.26 -6.17 -1.07
N THR A 384 -32.23 -5.92 -1.89
CA THR A 384 -30.85 -5.87 -1.43
C THR A 384 -30.64 -4.74 -0.42
N THR A 385 -31.23 -3.56 -0.66
CA THR A 385 -31.16 -2.43 0.28
C THR A 385 -31.86 -2.74 1.60
N ILE A 386 -33.05 -3.35 1.55
CA ILE A 386 -33.78 -3.82 2.74
C ILE A 386 -32.96 -4.87 3.47
N TRP A 387 -32.42 -5.86 2.77
CA TRP A 387 -31.57 -6.90 3.33
C TRP A 387 -30.35 -6.31 4.05
N CYS A 388 -29.59 -5.42 3.40
CA CYS A 388 -28.44 -4.75 3.99
C CYS A 388 -28.81 -3.89 5.22
N SER A 389 -30.02 -3.32 5.24
CA SER A 389 -30.54 -2.56 6.37
C SER A 389 -31.00 -3.44 7.54
N CYS A 390 -31.55 -4.63 7.24
CA CYS A 390 -32.08 -5.56 8.23
C CYS A 390 -31.02 -6.45 8.88
N VAL A 391 -30.00 -6.88 8.14
CA VAL A 391 -28.94 -7.77 8.64
C VAL A 391 -27.90 -7.00 9.47
N GLY A 392 -27.91 -5.67 9.39
CA GLY A 392 -26.89 -4.81 9.98
C GLY A 392 -25.60 -4.84 9.18
N HIS A 393 -24.80 -3.79 9.28
CA HIS A 393 -23.48 -3.74 8.67
C HIS A 393 -22.50 -4.25 9.74
N PRO A 394 -21.79 -5.38 9.55
CA PRO A 394 -20.58 -5.58 10.34
C PRO A 394 -19.68 -4.35 10.11
N PRO A 395 -18.88 -3.90 11.09
CA PRO A 395 -17.91 -2.83 10.86
C PRO A 395 -16.83 -3.38 9.94
N VAL A 396 -17.10 -3.42 8.63
CA VAL A 396 -16.15 -3.87 7.60
C VAL A 396 -14.96 -2.91 7.60
N PHE A 397 -15.19 -1.63 7.89
CA PHE A 397 -14.15 -0.61 7.98
C PHE A 397 -14.01 -0.10 9.42
N VAL A 398 -13.05 -0.68 10.16
CA VAL A 398 -12.58 -0.07 11.42
C VAL A 398 -11.81 1.20 11.06
N ARG A 399 -12.36 2.34 11.48
CA ARG A 399 -11.78 3.66 11.22
C ARG A 399 -10.75 3.94 12.32
N GLU A 400 -9.50 3.57 12.10
CA GLU A 400 -8.43 4.06 12.98
C GLU A 400 -8.28 5.57 12.78
N SER A 401 -8.54 6.33 13.85
CA SER A 401 -8.31 7.77 13.86
C SER A 401 -6.81 8.03 13.95
N VAL A 402 -6.22 8.49 12.84
CA VAL A 402 -4.82 8.88 12.78
C VAL A 402 -4.58 10.10 13.67
N ALA A 403 -3.93 9.87 14.81
CA ALA A 403 -3.18 10.88 15.55
C ALA A 403 -1.72 10.42 15.54
N ALA A 404 -0.88 11.02 14.69
CA ALA A 404 0.55 10.69 14.64
C ALA A 404 1.41 11.92 14.29
N ASN A 405 2.01 12.47 15.34
CA ASN A 405 3.42 12.91 15.51
C ASN A 405 4.17 13.51 14.30
N GLU A 406 4.49 14.81 14.43
CA GLU A 406 5.25 15.65 13.48
C GLU A 406 6.78 15.42 13.48
N GLU A 407 7.33 14.58 14.36
CA GLU A 407 8.78 14.52 14.63
C GLU A 407 9.62 13.71 13.61
N THR A 408 8.99 12.91 12.72
CA THR A 408 9.71 12.01 11.79
C THR A 408 10.20 12.70 10.50
N SER A 409 9.84 13.96 10.31
CA SER A 409 10.05 14.73 9.08
C SER A 409 11.47 15.28 8.94
N GLU A 410 12.09 15.69 10.04
CA GLU A 410 13.36 16.45 10.01
C GLU A 410 14.59 15.56 9.77
N ILE A 411 14.58 14.32 10.23
CA ILE A 411 15.71 13.38 10.08
C ILE A 411 15.85 12.91 8.61
N ARG A 412 14.75 12.86 7.85
CA ARG A 412 14.76 12.41 6.44
C ARG A 412 15.35 13.45 5.48
N ILE A 413 15.32 14.73 5.84
CA ILE A 413 15.81 15.83 5.00
C ILE A 413 17.35 15.92 5.02
N ALA A 414 18.00 15.47 6.10
CA ALA A 414 19.45 15.52 6.25
C ALA A 414 20.21 14.54 5.33
N LEU A 415 19.59 13.42 4.96
CA LEU A 415 20.22 12.35 4.13
C LEU A 415 20.22 12.65 2.63
N ALA A 416 19.47 13.67 2.16
CA ALA A 416 19.28 13.95 0.73
C ALA A 416 20.37 14.83 0.09
N ASN A 417 21.42 15.23 0.83
CA ASN A 417 22.33 16.31 0.40
C ASN A 417 23.77 15.91 0.02
N ASN A 418 24.15 14.62 0.00
CA ASN A 418 25.50 14.23 -0.46
C ASN A 418 25.53 13.88 -1.96
N THR A 419 26.34 14.63 -2.70
CA THR A 419 26.50 14.59 -4.16
C THR A 419 27.58 13.58 -4.55
N ILE A 420 27.30 12.66 -5.49
CA ILE A 420 28.26 11.64 -5.97
C ILE A 420 28.97 12.14 -7.24
N GLY A 421 30.29 11.95 -7.28
CA GLY A 421 31.20 12.28 -8.38
C GLY A 421 31.22 11.24 -9.51
N GLU A 422 31.97 11.60 -10.56
CA GLU A 422 32.03 10.99 -11.89
C GLU A 422 32.38 9.50 -11.94
N GLN A 423 31.84 8.88 -13.00
CA GLN A 423 31.94 7.46 -13.36
C GLN A 423 33.37 7.02 -13.63
N ASN A 424 33.71 5.80 -13.21
CA ASN A 424 34.82 5.05 -13.76
C ASN A 424 34.35 3.65 -14.13
N GLU A 425 34.35 3.38 -15.44
CA GLU A 425 34.06 2.08 -16.05
C GLU A 425 35.22 1.11 -15.76
N ASN A 426 35.00 0.21 -14.81
CA ASN A 426 35.55 -1.15 -14.69
C ASN A 426 35.14 -1.68 -13.31
N PRO A 427 34.68 -2.94 -13.12
CA PRO A 427 34.79 -3.59 -11.83
C PRO A 427 35.98 -4.56 -11.86
N PRO A 428 37.13 -4.21 -11.25
CA PRO A 428 38.11 -5.24 -10.93
C PRO A 428 38.81 -4.99 -9.59
N SER A 429 38.87 -5.99 -8.70
CA SER A 429 39.75 -6.06 -7.51
C SER A 429 39.61 -4.98 -6.41
N THR A 430 38.98 -3.84 -6.66
CA THR A 430 38.92 -2.70 -5.72
C THR A 430 37.73 -2.78 -4.77
N LEU A 431 36.59 -3.34 -5.19
CA LEU A 431 35.42 -3.48 -4.31
C LEU A 431 35.69 -4.47 -3.18
N ASP A 432 36.18 -5.67 -3.48
CA ASP A 432 36.54 -6.65 -2.44
C ASP A 432 37.60 -6.10 -1.48
N GLY A 433 38.57 -5.33 -1.99
CA GLY A 433 39.54 -4.60 -1.15
C GLY A 433 38.91 -3.52 -0.26
N THR A 434 37.82 -2.88 -0.72
CA THR A 434 37.04 -1.92 0.08
C THR A 434 36.19 -2.64 1.12
N LEU A 435 35.54 -3.75 0.75
CA LEU A 435 34.66 -4.53 1.62
C LEU A 435 35.43 -5.22 2.76
N SER A 436 36.66 -5.67 2.48
CA SER A 436 37.57 -6.29 3.46
C SER A 436 38.34 -5.29 4.33
N ASN A 437 38.25 -3.98 4.07
CA ASN A 437 38.96 -2.97 4.85
C ASN A 437 38.18 -2.59 6.11
N GLU A 438 38.53 -3.19 7.24
CA GLU A 438 37.91 -2.94 8.55
C GLU A 438 38.03 -1.48 9.04
N LYS A 439 38.95 -0.67 8.47
CA LYS A 439 39.03 0.77 8.77
C LYS A 439 37.91 1.59 8.13
N VAL A 440 37.18 1.02 7.18
CA VAL A 440 36.04 1.64 6.52
C VAL A 440 34.78 1.22 7.24
N ASP A 441 34.00 2.20 7.68
CA ASP A 441 32.76 1.95 8.40
C ASP A 441 31.76 1.15 7.55
N PHE A 442 30.81 0.47 8.22
CA PHE A 442 29.82 -0.38 7.56
C PHE A 442 29.03 0.39 6.49
N LYS A 443 28.65 1.64 6.77
CA LYS A 443 27.82 2.44 5.86
C LYS A 443 28.58 2.75 4.57
N SER A 444 29.85 3.14 4.68
CA SER A 444 30.73 3.38 3.53
C SER A 444 30.95 2.12 2.69
N ARG A 445 31.16 0.95 3.33
CA ARG A 445 31.26 -0.35 2.62
C ARG A 445 29.95 -0.74 1.94
N TYR A 446 28.82 -0.52 2.62
CA TYR A 446 27.48 -0.77 2.10
C TYR A 446 27.17 0.13 0.90
N ASP A 447 27.51 1.41 0.97
CA ASP A 447 27.28 2.37 -0.11
C ASP A 447 28.14 2.02 -1.33
N ALA A 448 29.37 1.52 -1.13
CA ALA A 448 30.20 0.98 -2.21
C ALA A 448 29.57 -0.26 -2.86
N ALA A 449 29.02 -1.18 -2.06
CA ALA A 449 28.30 -2.36 -2.59
C ALA A 449 27.02 -1.95 -3.34
N ARG A 450 26.26 -0.99 -2.83
CA ARG A 450 25.08 -0.41 -3.51
C ARG A 450 25.45 0.22 -4.84
N SER A 451 26.52 1.03 -4.87
CA SER A 451 27.00 1.66 -6.11
C SER A 451 27.39 0.61 -7.16
N TYR A 452 28.01 -0.49 -6.74
CA TYR A 452 28.27 -1.61 -7.63
C TYR A 452 26.99 -2.29 -8.13
N LEU A 453 26.02 -2.57 -7.26
CA LEU A 453 24.73 -3.15 -7.66
C LEU A 453 23.96 -2.26 -8.64
N ASP A 454 24.07 -0.94 -8.49
CA ASP A 454 23.44 0.05 -9.39
C ASP A 454 24.12 0.09 -10.77
N SER A 455 25.37 -0.41 -10.89
CA SER A 455 26.08 -0.56 -12.16
C SER A 455 25.74 -1.84 -12.94
N LEU A 456 25.03 -2.79 -12.30
CA LEU A 456 24.66 -4.06 -12.95
C LEU A 456 23.58 -3.84 -14.02
N ALA A 457 23.46 -4.80 -14.94
CA ALA A 457 22.52 -4.76 -16.06
C ALA A 457 21.04 -4.94 -15.63
N LYS A 458 20.52 -3.96 -14.89
CA LYS A 458 19.16 -3.82 -14.41
C LYS A 458 18.84 -2.33 -14.23
N PRO A 459 17.56 -1.90 -14.30
CA PRO A 459 17.22 -0.55 -13.84
C PRO A 459 17.55 -0.39 -12.35
N VAL A 460 18.07 0.77 -11.96
CA VAL A 460 18.42 1.07 -10.55
C VAL A 460 17.19 0.91 -9.67
N GLY A 461 17.32 0.18 -8.56
CA GLY A 461 16.22 -0.08 -7.62
C GLY A 461 15.17 -1.11 -8.09
N SER A 462 15.28 -1.66 -9.31
CA SER A 462 14.26 -2.57 -9.87
C SER A 462 14.09 -3.89 -9.10
N LEU A 463 15.10 -4.32 -8.32
CA LEU A 463 14.99 -5.53 -7.49
C LEU A 463 14.59 -5.20 -6.03
N GLY A 464 14.28 -3.94 -5.74
CA GLY A 464 13.76 -3.51 -4.43
C GLY A 464 14.67 -3.89 -3.27
N THR A 465 14.09 -4.54 -2.25
CA THR A 465 14.81 -4.96 -1.04
C THR A 465 15.89 -6.00 -1.29
N LEU A 466 15.83 -6.76 -2.40
CA LEU A 466 16.90 -7.72 -2.74
C LEU A 466 18.25 -7.02 -2.93
N GLU A 467 18.25 -5.79 -3.44
CA GLU A 467 19.48 -5.03 -3.59
C GLU A 467 20.03 -4.56 -2.24
N ASP A 468 19.16 -4.24 -1.27
CA ASP A 468 19.57 -3.90 0.09
C ASP A 468 20.19 -5.12 0.79
N TRP A 469 19.53 -6.28 0.68
CA TRP A 469 20.03 -7.53 1.25
C TRP A 469 21.35 -7.97 0.60
N ALA A 470 21.46 -7.87 -0.72
CA ALA A 470 22.70 -8.18 -1.43
C ALA A 470 23.85 -7.25 -0.99
N ALA A 471 23.60 -5.95 -0.83
CA ALA A 471 24.62 -5.00 -0.35
C ALA A 471 25.06 -5.32 1.08
N ARG A 472 24.12 -5.61 2.00
CA ARG A 472 24.45 -6.00 3.39
C ARG A 472 25.28 -7.27 3.43
N LEU A 473 24.86 -8.30 2.70
CA LEU A 473 25.60 -9.57 2.63
C LEU A 473 26.98 -9.38 2.03
N ALA A 474 27.13 -8.52 1.02
CA ALA A 474 28.44 -8.19 0.45
C ALA A 474 29.39 -7.58 1.48
N VAL A 475 28.88 -6.71 2.37
CA VAL A 475 29.68 -6.13 3.46
C VAL A 475 30.04 -7.18 4.51
N PHE A 476 29.08 -7.99 4.97
CA PHE A 476 29.34 -9.01 5.99
C PHE A 476 30.30 -10.10 5.49
N GLN A 477 30.11 -10.56 4.25
CA GLN A 477 30.94 -11.60 3.65
C GLN A 477 32.22 -11.06 3.00
N CYS A 478 32.46 -9.75 3.07
CA CYS A 478 33.60 -9.06 2.45
C CYS A 478 33.78 -9.44 0.97
N SER A 479 32.68 -9.59 0.23
CA SER A 479 32.66 -10.15 -1.12
C SER A 479 31.68 -9.41 -2.03
N SER A 480 32.14 -9.03 -3.22
CA SER A 480 31.31 -8.51 -4.31
C SER A 480 30.33 -9.53 -4.89
N LYS A 481 30.45 -10.80 -4.50
CA LYS A 481 29.58 -11.92 -4.87
C LYS A 481 29.12 -12.65 -3.61
N PRO A 482 28.24 -12.04 -2.79
CA PRO A 482 27.74 -12.69 -1.60
C PRO A 482 26.90 -13.92 -1.96
N THR A 483 26.93 -14.95 -1.12
CA THR A 483 26.18 -16.20 -1.30
C THR A 483 25.53 -16.64 0.01
N VAL A 484 24.45 -17.42 -0.08
CA VAL A 484 23.72 -17.97 1.08
C VAL A 484 23.45 -19.46 0.87
N GLU A 485 24.48 -20.18 0.42
CA GLU A 485 24.44 -21.63 0.15
C GLU A 485 24.72 -22.45 1.42
N LYS A 486 25.48 -21.90 2.38
CA LYS A 486 25.82 -22.57 3.64
C LYS A 486 25.12 -21.89 4.82
N VAL A 487 23.86 -22.27 5.05
CA VAL A 487 23.00 -21.68 6.11
C VAL A 487 22.84 -22.66 7.26
N ALA A 488 22.97 -22.16 8.49
CA ALA A 488 22.73 -22.93 9.70
C ALA A 488 21.59 -22.33 10.52
N CYS A 489 20.70 -23.19 11.03
CA CYS A 489 19.63 -22.83 11.95
C CYS A 489 19.86 -23.51 13.31
N LEU A 490 19.98 -22.68 14.35
CA LEU A 490 20.15 -23.12 15.75
C LEU A 490 18.88 -22.78 16.53
N ILE A 491 18.14 -23.81 16.93
CA ILE A 491 16.95 -23.65 17.75
C ILE A 491 17.31 -23.97 19.20
N PHE A 492 17.09 -23.03 20.11
CA PHE A 492 17.27 -23.26 21.55
C PHE A 492 15.93 -23.49 22.22
N ALA A 493 15.86 -24.44 23.14
CA ALA A 493 14.62 -24.82 23.79
C ALA A 493 14.71 -24.71 25.32
N GLY A 494 13.70 -24.10 25.92
CA GLY A 494 13.65 -23.81 27.36
C GLY A 494 12.22 -23.63 27.85
N ASP A 495 11.92 -24.18 29.02
CA ASP A 495 10.63 -24.05 29.68
C ASP A 495 10.63 -22.89 30.69
N HIS A 496 9.50 -22.19 30.77
CA HIS A 496 9.37 -20.99 31.59
C HIS A 496 8.56 -21.23 32.86
N GLY A 497 9.10 -20.86 34.03
CA GLY A 497 8.40 -21.01 35.32
C GLY A 497 7.04 -20.32 35.37
N VAL A 498 6.92 -19.14 34.75
CA VAL A 498 5.66 -18.37 34.67
C VAL A 498 4.54 -19.13 33.93
N ALA A 499 4.88 -20.09 33.07
CA ALA A 499 3.91 -20.85 32.28
C ALA A 499 3.47 -22.18 32.92
N LYS A 500 4.06 -22.59 34.06
CA LYS A 500 3.61 -23.76 34.83
C LYS A 500 2.13 -23.62 35.20
N ASP A 501 1.46 -24.74 35.46
CA ASP A 501 0.12 -24.71 36.05
C ASP A 501 0.20 -24.02 37.42
N LYS A 502 -0.88 -23.38 37.86
CA LYS A 502 -0.98 -22.78 39.19
C LYS A 502 -0.78 -23.80 40.30
N SER A 503 -1.17 -25.05 40.10
CA SER A 503 -0.87 -26.14 41.05
C SER A 503 0.63 -26.41 41.19
N ASP A 504 1.39 -26.11 40.14
CA ASP A 504 2.82 -26.42 40.00
C ASP A 504 3.69 -25.15 40.12
N GLY A 505 3.09 -24.04 40.61
CA GLY A 505 3.77 -22.79 40.93
C GLY A 505 3.84 -21.75 39.82
N GLY A 506 3.12 -21.90 38.71
CA GLY A 506 3.12 -20.92 37.61
C GLY A 506 1.88 -20.02 37.53
N ALA A 507 1.90 -19.06 36.61
CA ALA A 507 0.80 -18.11 36.40
C ALA A 507 -0.20 -18.55 35.31
N ASN A 508 0.07 -19.66 34.62
CA ASN A 508 -0.72 -20.19 33.50
C ASN A 508 -0.93 -19.13 32.39
N CYS A 509 0.15 -18.63 31.81
CA CYS A 509 0.15 -17.54 30.81
C CYS A 509 0.09 -18.03 29.35
N SER A 510 -0.17 -19.32 29.11
CA SER A 510 -0.16 -19.94 27.78
C SER A 510 -1.46 -20.71 27.55
N ALA A 511 -1.90 -20.77 26.29
CA ALA A 511 -3.04 -21.61 25.90
C ALA A 511 -2.71 -23.11 25.91
N TYR A 512 -1.42 -23.45 25.83
CA TYR A 512 -0.93 -24.83 25.80
C TYR A 512 -0.18 -25.18 27.09
N PRO A 513 -0.29 -26.43 27.58
CA PRO A 513 0.48 -26.88 28.74
C PRO A 513 1.98 -26.97 28.40
N GLN A 514 2.82 -26.81 29.41
CA GLN A 514 4.28 -26.81 29.27
C GLN A 514 4.84 -28.09 28.63
N SER A 515 4.17 -29.23 28.80
CA SER A 515 4.53 -30.49 28.15
C SER A 515 4.56 -30.44 26.62
N VAL A 516 3.94 -29.43 26.00
CA VAL A 516 3.99 -29.22 24.55
C VAL A 516 5.40 -28.87 24.06
N THR A 517 6.25 -28.19 24.86
CA THR A 517 7.65 -27.90 24.49
C THR A 517 8.37 -29.19 24.09
N GLN A 518 8.23 -30.25 24.89
CA GLN A 518 8.80 -31.57 24.62
C GLN A 518 8.27 -32.18 23.32
N LYS A 519 6.96 -32.05 23.06
CA LYS A 519 6.31 -32.59 21.84
C LYS A 519 6.78 -31.87 20.57
N VAL A 520 7.08 -30.58 20.64
CA VAL A 520 7.66 -29.85 19.51
C VAL A 520 9.08 -30.35 19.23
N LEU A 521 9.88 -30.61 20.27
CA LEU A 521 11.22 -31.20 20.12
C LEU A 521 11.18 -32.62 19.53
N GLU A 522 10.20 -33.45 19.94
CA GLU A 522 9.89 -34.74 19.30
C GLU A 522 9.57 -34.57 17.82
N GLY A 523 8.78 -33.55 17.46
CA GLY A 523 8.50 -33.22 16.07
C GLY A 523 9.75 -32.80 15.28
N LEU A 524 10.64 -32.00 15.88
CA LEU A 524 11.87 -31.54 15.24
C LEU A 524 12.85 -32.69 14.99
N GLU A 525 13.07 -33.57 15.97
CA GLU A 525 13.95 -34.74 15.84
C GLU A 525 13.47 -35.71 14.73
N HIS A 526 12.15 -35.84 14.57
CA HIS A 526 11.54 -36.70 13.54
C HIS A 526 11.26 -35.98 12.21
N ASN A 527 11.70 -34.73 12.03
CA ASN A 527 11.45 -33.91 10.84
C ASN A 527 9.96 -33.67 10.50
N LEU A 528 9.11 -33.59 11.52
CA LEU A 528 7.66 -33.37 11.40
C LEU A 528 7.24 -31.93 11.76
N ALA A 529 8.07 -31.19 12.49
CA ALA A 529 7.78 -29.81 12.87
C ALA A 529 8.00 -28.85 11.70
N GLY A 530 7.30 -27.71 11.71
CA GLY A 530 7.38 -26.71 10.64
C GLY A 530 8.80 -26.25 10.35
N ALA A 531 9.61 -25.98 11.39
CA ALA A 531 11.00 -25.57 11.22
C ALA A 531 11.87 -26.65 10.57
N SER A 532 11.68 -27.94 10.91
CA SER A 532 12.41 -29.03 10.25
C SER A 532 12.02 -29.22 8.78
N VAL A 533 10.74 -29.04 8.44
CA VAL A 533 10.26 -29.12 7.05
C VAL A 533 10.81 -27.95 6.23
N LEU A 534 10.78 -26.72 6.77
CA LEU A 534 11.31 -25.54 6.10
C LEU A 534 12.84 -25.60 5.95
N ALA A 535 13.55 -26.09 6.97
CA ALA A 535 14.99 -26.26 6.89
C ALA A 535 15.37 -27.26 5.80
N ALA A 536 14.71 -28.42 5.74
CA ALA A 536 14.93 -29.40 4.69
C ALA A 536 14.60 -28.87 3.28
N ALA A 537 13.51 -28.10 3.14
CA ALA A 537 13.10 -27.51 1.86
C ALA A 537 14.08 -26.46 1.32
N ASN A 538 14.90 -25.87 2.19
CA ASN A 538 15.85 -24.80 1.83
C ASN A 538 17.33 -25.19 2.05
N ASP A 539 17.62 -26.49 2.24
CA ASP A 539 18.97 -27.02 2.52
C ASP A 539 19.68 -26.33 3.71
N VAL A 540 18.92 -26.00 4.75
CA VAL A 540 19.43 -25.35 5.97
C VAL A 540 19.86 -26.42 6.98
N ASN A 541 21.08 -26.30 7.52
CA ASN A 541 21.57 -27.19 8.57
C ASN A 541 20.86 -26.89 9.90
N LEU A 542 19.86 -27.71 10.26
CA LEU A 542 19.11 -27.55 11.50
C LEU A 542 19.79 -28.29 12.67
N ARG A 543 19.94 -27.59 13.79
CA ARG A 543 20.36 -28.15 15.08
C ARG A 543 19.50 -27.57 16.19
N VAL A 544 19.04 -28.43 17.08
CA VAL A 544 18.19 -28.06 18.22
C VAL A 544 18.94 -28.35 19.51
N ILE A 545 18.89 -27.43 20.47
CA ILE A 545 19.63 -27.52 21.73
C ILE A 545 18.67 -27.30 22.89
N ASP A 546 18.48 -28.34 23.71
CA ASP A 546 17.84 -28.23 25.01
C ASP A 546 18.79 -27.49 25.97
N VAL A 547 18.40 -26.29 26.37
CA VAL A 547 19.09 -25.45 27.35
C VAL A 547 18.29 -25.25 28.63
N GLY A 548 17.07 -25.75 28.70
CA GLY A 548 16.24 -25.51 29.88
C GLY A 548 14.87 -26.18 29.90
N LEU A 549 14.69 -27.36 29.30
CA LEU A 549 13.42 -28.08 29.46
C LEU A 549 13.22 -28.56 30.90
N ALA A 550 11.96 -28.54 31.35
CA ALA A 550 11.58 -29.00 32.69
C ALA A 550 11.67 -30.52 32.84
N THR A 551 11.65 -31.25 31.73
CA THR A 551 11.76 -32.71 31.69
C THR A 551 13.07 -33.14 31.06
N ASP A 552 13.59 -34.28 31.51
CA ASP A 552 14.73 -34.93 30.87
C ASP A 552 14.27 -35.90 29.79
N PHE A 553 14.96 -35.84 28.66
CA PHE A 553 14.82 -36.85 27.63
C PHE A 553 15.62 -38.09 28.03
N GLY A 554 14.97 -39.24 28.16
CA GLY A 554 15.68 -40.50 28.38
C GLY A 554 16.72 -40.78 27.27
N SER A 555 17.62 -41.74 27.50
CA SER A 555 18.81 -42.04 26.66
C SER A 555 18.54 -42.45 25.19
N THR A 556 17.29 -42.49 24.75
CA THR A 556 16.86 -42.81 23.38
C THR A 556 16.64 -41.58 22.50
N PHE A 557 16.62 -40.38 23.08
CA PHE A 557 16.46 -39.11 22.37
C PHE A 557 17.82 -38.51 22.02
N GLY A 558 18.00 -37.99 20.79
CA GLY A 558 19.30 -37.54 20.27
C GLY A 558 20.04 -38.58 19.41
N ALA A 559 19.41 -39.72 19.13
CA ALA A 559 19.92 -40.69 18.15
C ALA A 559 19.85 -40.17 16.70
N GLY A 560 19.00 -39.17 16.42
CA GLY A 560 18.75 -38.57 15.11
C GLY A 560 19.69 -37.43 14.70
N ASN A 561 20.74 -37.14 15.49
CA ASN A 561 21.75 -36.08 15.25
C ASN A 561 21.25 -34.62 15.27
N VAL A 562 19.93 -34.35 15.35
CA VAL A 562 19.36 -33.00 15.26
C VAL A 562 19.24 -32.33 16.63
N VAL A 563 18.67 -33.02 17.63
CA VAL A 563 18.53 -32.53 19.01
C VAL A 563 19.73 -32.91 19.87
N ALA A 564 20.26 -31.95 20.63
CA ALA A 564 21.31 -32.14 21.62
C ALA A 564 20.93 -31.50 22.97
N ILE A 565 21.53 -32.00 24.05
CA ILE A 565 21.39 -31.42 25.39
C ILE A 565 22.63 -30.56 25.69
N SER A 566 22.42 -29.33 26.16
CA SER A 566 23.49 -28.44 26.58
C SER A 566 24.16 -28.92 27.86
N GLU A 567 25.49 -28.77 27.96
CA GLU A 567 26.22 -28.96 29.21
C GLU A 567 25.84 -27.92 30.29
N HIS A 568 25.22 -26.80 29.87
CA HIS A 568 24.74 -25.74 30.75
C HIS A 568 23.20 -25.69 30.79
N LYS A 569 22.52 -26.84 30.66
CA LYS A 569 21.05 -26.92 30.78
C LYS A 569 20.59 -26.43 32.16
N VAL A 570 19.62 -25.53 32.19
CA VAL A 570 18.88 -25.13 33.40
C VAL A 570 17.86 -26.22 33.73
N ASN A 571 18.16 -27.03 34.74
CA ASN A 571 17.34 -28.19 35.08
C ASN A 571 16.01 -27.76 35.69
N GLY A 572 14.89 -28.21 35.10
CA GLY A 572 13.55 -27.88 35.61
C GLY A 572 12.90 -26.64 34.99
N GLY A 573 13.56 -26.02 34.01
CA GLY A 573 13.15 -24.74 33.43
C GLY A 573 13.46 -23.56 34.33
N THR A 574 13.13 -22.35 33.87
CA THR A 574 13.33 -21.14 34.68
C THR A 574 12.40 -21.11 35.90
N GLU A 575 12.78 -20.33 36.90
CA GLU A 575 11.90 -20.01 38.02
C GLU A 575 10.76 -19.07 37.57
N ASN A 576 9.69 -19.01 38.37
CA ASN A 576 8.60 -18.08 38.07
C ASN A 576 9.02 -16.65 38.43
N PHE A 577 9.20 -15.80 37.41
CA PHE A 577 9.69 -14.44 37.62
C PHE A 577 8.72 -13.53 38.41
N CYS A 578 7.49 -13.98 38.66
CA CYS A 578 6.57 -13.28 39.57
C CYS A 578 6.95 -13.44 41.05
N ASP A 579 7.72 -14.48 41.38
CA ASP A 579 8.10 -14.85 42.75
C ASP A 579 9.57 -14.54 43.06
N GLY A 580 10.43 -14.42 42.05
CA GLY A 580 11.87 -14.20 42.18
C GLY A 580 12.55 -14.03 40.83
N ALA A 581 13.88 -14.07 40.74
CA ALA A 581 14.59 -14.00 39.46
C ALA A 581 14.35 -15.28 38.65
N ALA A 582 14.14 -15.17 37.33
CA ALA A 582 13.94 -16.31 36.43
C ALA A 582 15.15 -17.24 36.36
N LEU A 583 16.35 -16.66 36.37
CA LEU A 583 17.64 -17.34 36.30
C LEU A 583 18.53 -16.81 37.42
N SER A 584 19.35 -17.67 38.02
CA SER A 584 20.50 -17.20 38.79
C SER A 584 21.57 -16.65 37.85
N ASN A 585 22.45 -15.80 38.38
CA ASN A 585 23.57 -15.25 37.62
C ASN A 585 24.47 -16.35 36.96
N ILE A 586 24.67 -17.48 37.65
CA ILE A 586 25.44 -18.63 37.14
C ILE A 586 24.70 -19.32 35.97
N GLU A 587 23.38 -19.45 36.06
CA GLU A 587 22.56 -20.05 35.00
C GLU A 587 22.50 -19.14 33.79
N LEU A 588 22.38 -17.83 33.97
CA LEU A 588 22.42 -16.85 32.90
C LEU A 588 23.74 -16.93 32.12
N ASP A 589 24.88 -16.86 32.81
CA ASP A 589 26.19 -16.99 32.20
C ASP A 589 26.36 -18.34 31.48
N GLY A 590 25.84 -19.42 32.09
CA GLY A 590 25.81 -20.76 31.51
C GLY A 590 25.01 -20.82 30.19
N CYS A 591 23.83 -20.19 30.15
CA CYS A 591 22.98 -20.14 28.95
C CYS A 591 23.64 -19.36 27.81
N ILE A 592 24.19 -18.17 28.11
CA ILE A 592 24.95 -17.38 27.13
C ILE A 592 26.14 -18.18 26.60
N LEU A 593 26.88 -18.87 27.48
CA LEU A 593 27.99 -19.72 27.09
C LEU A 593 27.54 -20.90 26.21
N ALA A 594 26.40 -21.52 26.50
CA ALA A 594 25.82 -22.57 25.66
C ALA A 594 25.54 -22.08 24.23
N GLY A 595 24.92 -20.91 24.11
CA GLY A 595 24.67 -20.23 22.84
C GLY A 595 25.95 -20.02 22.02
N ARG A 596 26.98 -19.45 22.65
CA ARG A 596 28.30 -19.22 22.05
C ARG A 596 28.94 -20.53 21.59
N LYS A 597 28.98 -21.54 22.48
CA LYS A 597 29.62 -22.83 22.23
C LYS A 597 28.97 -23.59 21.08
N GLU A 598 27.64 -23.65 21.04
CA GLU A 598 26.92 -24.40 20.01
C GLU A 598 26.96 -23.69 18.65
N THR A 599 26.94 -22.34 18.64
CA THR A 599 27.17 -21.54 17.43
C THR A 599 28.57 -21.79 16.87
N LYS A 600 29.59 -21.69 17.71
CA LYS A 600 30.99 -21.98 17.33
C LYS A 600 31.16 -23.40 16.79
N ARG A 601 30.55 -24.38 17.45
CA ARG A 601 30.58 -25.80 17.02
C ARG A 601 29.94 -25.97 15.64
N CYS A 602 28.80 -25.33 15.41
CA CYS A 602 28.10 -25.38 14.12
C CYS A 602 28.98 -24.81 13.00
N ILE A 603 29.55 -23.62 13.22
CA ILE A 603 30.45 -22.95 12.27
C ILE A 603 31.66 -23.83 11.92
N GLN A 604 32.28 -24.45 12.92
CA GLN A 604 33.42 -25.35 12.72
C GLN A 604 33.06 -26.60 11.91
N LYS A 605 31.88 -27.19 12.16
CA LYS A 605 31.44 -28.42 11.48
C LYS A 605 31.12 -28.18 10.00
N MET A 606 30.53 -27.02 9.67
CA MET A 606 30.10 -26.71 8.30
C MET A 606 31.19 -26.16 7.39
N GLN A 607 32.36 -25.80 7.93
CA GLN A 607 33.47 -25.21 7.16
C GLN A 607 33.00 -24.00 6.34
N GLU A 608 32.75 -22.89 7.03
CA GLU A 608 32.26 -21.59 6.54
C GLU A 608 30.73 -21.46 6.49
N VAL A 609 30.11 -21.04 7.59
CA VAL A 609 28.71 -20.64 7.60
C VAL A 609 28.58 -19.21 7.06
N GLN A 610 27.66 -19.02 6.11
CA GLN A 610 27.45 -17.75 5.42
C GLN A 610 26.30 -16.93 6.00
N LEU A 611 25.37 -17.61 6.68
CA LEU A 611 24.21 -17.03 7.33
C LEU A 611 23.79 -17.91 8.50
N LEU A 612 23.56 -17.31 9.65
CA LEU A 612 22.99 -17.96 10.83
C LEU A 612 21.52 -17.58 10.98
N VAL A 613 20.69 -18.55 11.37
CA VAL A 613 19.31 -18.36 11.78
C VAL A 613 19.20 -18.85 13.21
N PHE A 614 18.56 -18.08 14.07
CA PHE A 614 18.23 -18.52 15.42
C PHE A 614 16.73 -18.71 15.54
N GLY A 615 16.35 -19.77 16.25
CA GLY A 615 14.96 -20.05 16.59
C GLY A 615 14.84 -20.49 18.05
N GLU A 616 13.61 -20.68 18.46
CA GLU A 616 13.26 -20.96 19.84
C GLU A 616 12.14 -22.00 19.93
N VAL A 617 12.04 -22.65 21.09
CA VAL A 617 10.87 -23.41 21.50
C VAL A 617 10.71 -23.27 23.01
N GLY A 618 9.59 -22.72 23.47
CA GLY A 618 9.33 -22.60 24.90
C GLY A 618 7.91 -22.16 25.21
N ILE A 619 7.15 -22.99 25.91
CA ILE A 619 5.85 -22.53 26.41
C ILE A 619 6.07 -21.45 27.47
N GLY A 620 5.56 -20.24 27.20
CA GLY A 620 5.66 -19.07 28.08
C GLY A 620 6.63 -17.98 27.61
N ASN A 621 7.49 -18.27 26.65
CA ASN A 621 8.56 -17.36 26.22
C ASN A 621 8.07 -16.04 25.60
N THR A 622 6.87 -16.00 25.00
CA THR A 622 6.23 -14.75 24.57
C THR A 622 5.94 -13.82 25.74
N THR A 623 5.56 -14.35 26.91
CA THR A 623 5.34 -13.56 28.13
C THR A 623 6.67 -13.02 28.67
N SER A 624 7.70 -13.86 28.73
CA SER A 624 9.06 -13.45 29.11
C SER A 624 9.61 -12.38 28.16
N SER A 625 9.44 -12.56 26.84
CA SER A 625 9.88 -11.61 25.81
C SER A 625 9.18 -10.26 25.94
N SER A 626 7.87 -10.25 26.21
CA SER A 626 7.14 -9.01 26.47
C SER A 626 7.58 -8.34 27.76
N ALA A 627 7.89 -9.11 28.82
CA ALA A 627 8.41 -8.57 30.08
C ALA A 627 9.79 -7.92 29.89
N LEU A 628 10.69 -8.58 29.14
CA LEU A 628 12.01 -8.07 28.80
C LEU A 628 11.93 -6.75 28.02
N ILE A 629 11.09 -6.69 26.98
CA ILE A 629 10.90 -5.46 26.21
C ILE A 629 10.37 -4.35 27.11
N ALA A 630 9.29 -4.60 27.86
CA ALA A 630 8.69 -3.60 28.75
C ALA A 630 9.68 -3.08 29.81
N ALA A 631 10.50 -3.97 30.39
CA ALA A 631 11.51 -3.58 31.37
C ALA A 631 12.67 -2.77 30.77
N LEU A 632 13.09 -3.07 29.54
CA LEU A 632 14.21 -2.42 28.88
C LEU A 632 13.83 -1.09 28.22
N THR A 633 12.61 -0.97 27.70
CA THR A 633 12.15 0.25 27.00
C THR A 633 11.34 1.18 27.89
N GLY A 634 10.75 0.66 28.97
CA GLY A 634 9.79 1.39 29.81
C GLY A 634 8.39 1.51 29.20
N GLU A 635 8.14 0.89 28.05
CA GLU A 635 6.83 0.89 27.41
C GLU A 635 5.79 0.07 28.20
N PRO A 636 4.53 0.50 28.25
CA PRO A 636 3.47 -0.26 28.90
C PRO A 636 3.31 -1.67 28.31
N ALA A 637 3.14 -2.68 29.16
CA ALA A 637 2.94 -4.07 28.75
C ALA A 637 1.76 -4.23 27.77
N ALA A 638 0.71 -3.41 27.90
CA ALA A 638 -0.44 -3.39 27.01
C ALA A 638 -0.10 -3.07 25.54
N ASN A 639 0.98 -2.33 25.28
CA ASN A 639 1.43 -1.99 23.93
C ASN A 639 2.28 -3.11 23.29
N ILE A 640 2.75 -4.05 24.10
CA ILE A 640 3.73 -5.09 23.70
C ILE A 640 3.07 -6.47 23.64
N CYS A 641 2.10 -6.74 24.51
CA CYS A 641 1.52 -8.07 24.67
C CYS A 641 0.59 -8.47 23.53
N GLY A 642 0.96 -9.54 22.82
CA GLY A 642 0.07 -10.28 21.92
C GLY A 642 -0.49 -11.56 22.55
N CYS A 643 -1.34 -12.25 21.79
CA CYS A 643 -1.95 -13.51 22.21
C CYS A 643 -0.91 -14.65 22.37
N GLY A 644 0.20 -14.62 21.62
CA GLY A 644 1.19 -15.71 21.59
C GLY A 644 0.61 -16.96 20.94
N ALA A 645 0.92 -18.16 21.45
CA ALA A 645 0.31 -19.39 20.97
C ALA A 645 -1.18 -19.45 21.35
N THR A 646 -2.06 -19.66 20.36
CA THR A 646 -3.52 -19.70 20.54
C THR A 646 -4.11 -21.03 20.09
N THR A 647 -5.27 -21.39 20.63
CA THR A 647 -6.10 -22.52 20.15
C THR A 647 -7.02 -22.12 18.99
N ASP A 648 -7.25 -20.81 18.81
CA ASP A 648 -8.13 -20.24 17.79
C ASP A 648 -7.45 -19.11 17.02
N ARG A 649 -7.91 -18.89 15.78
CA ARG A 649 -7.34 -17.89 14.85
C ARG A 649 -7.58 -16.43 15.26
N VAL A 650 -8.53 -16.18 16.16
CA VAL A 650 -8.98 -14.82 16.53
C VAL A 650 -8.26 -14.28 17.78
N GLY A 651 -7.49 -15.11 18.50
CA GLY A 651 -6.86 -14.72 19.75
C GLY A 651 -7.87 -14.54 20.90
N ASP A 652 -7.47 -14.91 22.12
CA ASP A 652 -8.31 -14.75 23.31
C ASP A 652 -7.88 -13.49 24.07
N GLU A 653 -8.72 -12.45 24.05
CA GLU A 653 -8.49 -11.19 24.75
C GLU A 653 -8.25 -11.42 26.26
N ASN A 654 -8.86 -12.43 26.87
CA ASN A 654 -8.66 -12.73 28.28
C ASN A 654 -7.24 -13.21 28.57
N ILE A 655 -6.64 -13.97 27.65
CA ILE A 655 -5.25 -14.42 27.76
C ILE A 655 -4.30 -13.22 27.65
N ILE A 656 -4.59 -12.27 26.77
CA ILE A 656 -3.79 -11.04 26.60
C ILE A 656 -3.84 -10.20 27.88
N LEU A 657 -5.04 -9.91 28.39
CA LEU A 657 -5.21 -9.14 29.64
C LEU A 657 -4.51 -9.81 30.83
N LYS A 658 -4.55 -11.15 30.89
CA LYS A 658 -3.84 -11.91 31.90
C LYS A 658 -2.32 -11.78 31.77
N LYS A 659 -1.77 -11.86 30.56
CA LYS A 659 -0.33 -11.65 30.30
C LYS A 659 0.11 -10.25 30.71
N ILE A 660 -0.65 -9.23 30.34
CA ILE A 660 -0.38 -7.83 30.72
C ILE A 660 -0.24 -7.72 32.23
N LYS A 661 -1.21 -8.24 32.97
CA LYS A 661 -1.19 -8.23 34.44
C LYS A 661 0.04 -8.93 35.03
N ILE A 662 0.37 -10.12 34.54
CA ILE A 662 1.54 -10.90 34.97
C ILE A 662 2.83 -10.09 34.78
N ILE A 663 2.96 -9.44 33.63
CA ILE A 663 4.15 -8.66 33.28
C ILE A 663 4.26 -7.40 34.15
N GLU A 664 3.15 -6.69 34.35
CA GLU A 664 3.13 -5.51 35.23
C GLU A 664 3.50 -5.86 36.68
N GLU A 665 3.00 -6.98 37.19
CA GLU A 665 3.35 -7.48 38.53
C GLU A 665 4.83 -7.88 38.63
N ALA A 666 5.37 -8.57 37.62
CA ALA A 666 6.77 -8.97 37.58
C ALA A 666 7.72 -7.75 37.51
N ILE A 667 7.41 -6.77 36.67
CA ILE A 667 8.21 -5.54 36.51
C ILE A 667 8.24 -4.72 37.82
N GLN A 668 7.12 -4.71 38.56
CA GLN A 668 7.07 -4.08 39.88
C GLN A 668 7.92 -4.84 40.92
N CYS A 669 7.88 -6.18 40.91
CA CYS A 669 8.67 -7.03 41.80
C CYS A 669 10.18 -6.76 41.65
N HIS A 670 10.64 -6.64 40.41
CA HIS A 670 12.07 -6.55 40.05
C HIS A 670 12.63 -5.12 39.96
N SER A 671 11.86 -4.10 40.35
CA SER A 671 12.29 -2.70 40.29
C SER A 671 12.81 -2.26 38.90
N ALA A 672 11.90 -2.22 37.93
CA ALA A 672 12.11 -1.86 36.51
C ALA A 672 13.19 -0.80 36.21
N SER A 673 13.27 0.26 37.02
CA SER A 673 14.21 1.37 36.81
C SER A 673 15.68 0.94 36.84
N GLN A 674 16.01 -0.18 37.50
CA GLN A 674 17.36 -0.73 37.53
C GLN A 674 17.71 -1.53 36.27
N MET A 675 16.72 -1.92 35.47
CA MET A 675 16.87 -2.81 34.31
C MET A 675 17.00 -2.06 32.97
N ILE A 676 16.49 -0.82 32.85
CA ILE A 676 16.47 -0.03 31.60
C ILE A 676 17.84 0.06 30.90
N ASN A 677 18.94 0.02 31.66
CA ASN A 677 20.31 0.06 31.13
C ASN A 677 21.16 -1.15 31.53
N ASN A 678 20.51 -2.26 31.94
CA ASN A 678 21.21 -3.46 32.39
C ASN A 678 20.56 -4.70 31.75
N PRO A 679 20.88 -5.01 30.47
CA PRO A 679 20.31 -6.14 29.75
C PRO A 679 20.58 -7.49 30.43
N ALA A 680 21.73 -7.65 31.09
CA ALA A 680 22.05 -8.85 31.84
C ALA A 680 21.12 -9.04 33.05
N LEU A 681 20.88 -7.97 33.82
CA LEU A 681 19.93 -7.99 34.94
C LEU A 681 18.49 -8.24 34.46
N ALA A 682 18.10 -7.69 33.32
CA ALA A 682 16.79 -7.96 32.72
C ALA A 682 16.64 -9.45 32.35
N LEU A 683 17.65 -10.05 31.71
CA LEU A 683 17.67 -11.49 31.41
C LEU A 683 17.64 -12.35 32.68
N GLU A 684 18.42 -11.99 33.71
CA GLU A 684 18.45 -12.70 35.00
C GLU A 684 17.05 -12.73 35.63
N ASN A 685 16.38 -11.58 35.68
CA ASN A 685 15.11 -11.46 36.38
C ASN A 685 13.90 -11.94 35.58
N LEU A 686 13.84 -11.66 34.28
CA LEU A 686 12.62 -11.81 33.46
C LEU A 686 12.79 -12.74 32.25
N GLY A 687 14.00 -13.25 32.02
CA GLY A 687 14.36 -13.97 30.79
C GLY A 687 13.98 -15.45 30.76
N GLY A 688 14.43 -16.10 29.68
CA GLY A 688 14.38 -17.54 29.45
C GLY A 688 15.77 -18.07 29.15
N ALA A 689 16.02 -19.35 29.49
CA ALA A 689 17.28 -20.02 29.19
C ALA A 689 17.60 -20.02 27.68
N GLU A 690 16.58 -20.22 26.85
CA GLU A 690 16.67 -20.18 25.39
C GLU A 690 16.90 -18.78 24.85
N ILE A 691 16.28 -17.75 25.45
CA ILE A 691 16.51 -16.35 25.07
C ILE A 691 17.96 -15.97 25.36
N ALA A 692 18.48 -16.31 26.54
CA ALA A 692 19.88 -16.08 26.92
C ALA A 692 20.87 -16.85 26.02
N ALA A 693 20.53 -18.08 25.62
CA ALA A 693 21.33 -18.83 24.65
C ALA A 693 21.32 -18.21 23.25
N ILE A 694 20.19 -17.68 22.77
CA ILE A 694 20.14 -16.95 21.49
C ILE A 694 21.01 -15.69 21.56
N VAL A 695 20.97 -14.93 22.66
CA VAL A 695 21.86 -13.78 22.89
C VAL A 695 23.32 -14.20 22.77
N GLY A 696 23.72 -15.28 23.46
CA GLY A 696 25.07 -15.83 23.33
C GLY A 696 25.45 -16.23 21.91
N GLY A 697 24.53 -16.85 21.17
CA GLY A 697 24.73 -17.20 19.76
C GLY A 697 24.92 -15.98 18.86
N MET A 698 24.14 -14.92 19.06
CA MET A 698 24.25 -13.68 18.30
C MET A 698 25.54 -12.92 18.61
N LEU A 699 25.99 -12.92 19.87
CA LEU A 699 27.29 -12.34 20.23
C LEU A 699 28.45 -13.11 19.56
N GLU A 700 28.42 -14.44 19.54
CA GLU A 700 29.42 -15.25 18.82
C GLU A 700 29.38 -15.01 17.30
N ALA A 701 28.19 -14.84 16.71
CA ALA A 701 28.04 -14.51 15.29
C ALA A 701 28.63 -13.14 14.96
N SER A 702 28.35 -12.14 15.81
CA SER A 702 28.84 -10.76 15.70
C SER A 702 30.37 -10.70 15.75
N GLU A 703 30.99 -11.39 16.72
CA GLU A 703 32.46 -11.48 16.86
C GLU A 703 33.14 -12.10 15.62
N ARG A 704 32.39 -12.82 14.79
CA ARG A 704 32.86 -13.48 13.57
C ARG A 704 32.40 -12.79 12.28
N ASN A 705 31.70 -11.66 12.39
CA ASN A 705 31.07 -10.96 11.25
C ASN A 705 30.13 -11.85 10.41
N ILE A 706 29.49 -12.85 11.03
CA ILE A 706 28.53 -13.72 10.33
C ILE A 706 27.14 -13.06 10.43
N PRO A 707 26.46 -12.83 9.29
CA PRO A 707 25.13 -12.24 9.32
C PRO A 707 24.13 -13.20 9.98
N VAL A 708 23.19 -12.62 10.71
CA VAL A 708 22.11 -13.33 11.40
C VAL A 708 20.77 -12.93 10.79
N LEU A 709 19.98 -13.91 10.36
CA LEU A 709 18.58 -13.72 10.00
C LEU A 709 17.73 -13.89 11.26
N VAL A 710 17.10 -12.79 11.69
CA VAL A 710 16.23 -12.74 12.86
C VAL A 710 14.84 -13.26 12.47
N ASP A 711 14.30 -14.17 13.28
CA ASP A 711 12.98 -14.79 13.08
C ASP A 711 11.85 -13.94 13.71
N GLY A 712 11.04 -14.50 14.61
CA GLY A 712 9.88 -13.85 15.18
C GLY A 712 10.16 -12.95 16.38
N PHE A 713 9.10 -12.67 17.14
CA PHE A 713 9.10 -11.75 18.27
C PHE A 713 10.15 -12.09 19.35
N ILE A 714 10.27 -13.37 19.74
CA ILE A 714 11.20 -13.80 20.79
C ILE A 714 12.66 -13.65 20.36
N VAL A 715 12.99 -14.06 19.13
CA VAL A 715 14.33 -13.91 18.56
C VAL A 715 14.67 -12.43 18.35
N THR A 716 13.69 -11.59 18.04
CA THR A 716 13.85 -10.13 17.99
C THR A 716 14.15 -9.55 19.37
N THR A 717 13.49 -10.02 20.43
CA THR A 717 13.82 -9.63 21.81
C THR A 717 15.26 -10.01 22.17
N ALA A 718 15.69 -11.23 21.83
CA ALA A 718 17.07 -11.65 22.03
C ALA A 718 18.06 -10.78 21.25
N ALA A 719 17.73 -10.41 19.99
CA ALA A 719 18.57 -9.51 19.19
C ALA A 719 18.70 -8.12 19.81
N MET A 720 17.61 -7.54 20.31
CA MET A 720 17.64 -6.27 21.03
C MET A 720 18.58 -6.33 22.23
N ILE A 721 18.50 -7.41 23.02
CA ILE A 721 19.35 -7.62 24.19
C ILE A 721 20.82 -7.78 23.78
N ALA A 722 21.10 -8.57 22.74
CA ALA A 722 22.45 -8.75 22.22
C ALA A 722 23.07 -7.46 21.67
N VAL A 723 22.27 -6.50 21.18
CA VAL A 723 22.73 -5.17 20.77
C VAL A 723 23.02 -4.25 21.96
N LEU A 724 22.31 -4.43 23.08
CA LEU A 724 22.53 -3.68 24.31
C LEU A 724 23.72 -4.20 25.13
N MET A 725 24.16 -5.43 24.89
CA MET A 725 25.35 -6.05 25.49
C MET A 725 26.59 -5.78 24.64
#